data_AF-A0A8J2WME6-F1
#
_entry.id   AF-A0A8J2WME6-F1
#
_cell.length_a   1.000
_cell.length_b   1.000
_cell.length_c   1.000
_cell.angle_alpha   90.00
_cell.angle_beta   90.00
_cell.angle_gamma   90.00
#
_symmetry.space_group_name_H-M   'P 1'
#
loop_
_entity.id
_entity.type
_entity.pdbx_description
1 polymer ?
#
loop_
_entity_poly.entity_id
_entity_poly.type
_entity_poly.pdbx_seq_one_letter_code
_entity_poly.pdbx_strand_id
1 'polypeptide(L)'
;MNLLKVILLFCSSIILISAQESDPCCSFPCQNQGVCMSINRNQDFTCDCTGLEYYGKTCETPILSRRIKNWFRPSLPTMHKLYTGSPWLWNIVNNVPFLHNAIMRYVYLSRGAAIDSPPRFNSGHDYITTESHFNTSYYARSLPPVPQHCPTPMGVAGHKELPDVNVLAERFFKRKQFIAEPHGTNILFAYYAQHFSHQFFRTDKAKGPGFTRGNDGVDVSHIYGLDKSTQDALRSFHQGKMKVRIDEDGQQFPPLLRDAPSVHMIYPPHTPEEQKVALGHALFSMQPGLFVMSTVWLREHNRICDVLSLEHPDWNDERLYQTSKLIVLAQNLKITIEEYVQHLSQYKVKLTYDPELLRDQPQFQFSNRIHVEFAHLYHWHPMAPDSITLDNTSYTLEQMSFSTQTIAKHGLASFVQAIATQPAGALRHGNHGGMLLEQFKDVVQQGRKLRLQSFNNYRLLFGMSKYESFMELTGGDVVMSQELEKLYGHIDALEFYPGMLLEKSDSSVTPFTMVNIGGPYAVKGMMANPISSPHYWKASTFGGQIGFDIVKTTTIKDLFCRNMKPGECGHISFKLPSDNNNNQMNNAAADNEIVLEPSSPAAVQSSLINSQSLLSSTTKTFSPAAGRMTSTPQFTTNYRSLTVDDLDFIECHQPTAGQWSKHQQHSNNYCNLREVHAL
;
A
#
# COMPACT_ATOMS: atom_id res chain seq x y z
N MET A 1 9.81 72.26 3.67
CA MET A 1 10.91 71.27 3.84
C MET A 1 10.68 70.22 4.95
N ASN A 2 9.84 70.46 5.97
CA ASN A 2 9.62 69.50 7.06
C ASN A 2 8.48 68.48 6.81
N LEU A 3 7.50 68.76 5.94
CA LEU A 3 6.42 67.81 5.64
C LEU A 3 6.89 66.64 4.76
N LEU A 4 7.79 66.90 3.81
CA LEU A 4 8.34 65.89 2.90
C LEU A 4 9.27 64.89 3.62
N LYS A 5 10.01 65.33 4.65
CA LYS A 5 10.86 64.46 5.48
C LYS A 5 10.05 63.57 6.42
N VAL A 6 8.92 64.05 6.94
CA VAL A 6 8.03 63.25 7.78
C VAL A 6 7.29 62.19 6.96
N ILE A 7 6.88 62.50 5.73
CA ILE A 7 6.25 61.53 4.82
C ILE A 7 7.26 60.47 4.33
N LEU A 8 8.51 60.85 4.03
CA LEU A 8 9.56 59.89 3.69
C LEU A 8 9.95 58.98 4.86
N LEU A 9 9.98 59.51 6.09
CA LEU A 9 10.22 58.70 7.29
C LEU A 9 9.04 57.76 7.59
N PHE A 10 7.79 58.21 7.43
CA PHE A 10 6.59 57.36 7.58
C PHE A 10 6.46 56.32 6.46
N CYS A 11 6.82 56.64 5.22
CA CYS A 11 6.87 55.64 4.14
C CYS A 11 8.00 54.64 4.37
N SER A 12 9.16 55.05 4.91
CA SER A 12 10.23 54.11 5.23
C SER A 12 9.92 53.20 6.41
N SER A 13 9.10 53.64 7.38
CA SER A 13 8.64 52.80 8.49
C SER A 13 7.38 51.97 8.18
N ILE A 14 6.60 52.34 7.16
CA ILE A 14 5.48 51.53 6.64
C ILE A 14 5.96 50.48 5.63
N ILE A 15 7.08 50.69 4.93
CA ILE A 15 7.67 49.70 4.00
C ILE A 15 8.45 48.58 4.75
N LEU A 16 8.74 48.76 6.04
CA LEU A 16 9.45 47.77 6.86
C LEU A 16 8.53 46.79 7.63
N ILE A 17 7.22 46.80 7.35
CA ILE A 17 6.29 45.82 7.91
C ILE A 17 5.70 44.99 6.77
N SER A 18 6.07 43.71 6.75
CA SER A 18 5.55 42.62 5.90
C SER A 18 6.34 42.25 4.62
N ALA A 19 7.67 42.15 4.70
CA ALA A 19 8.31 40.96 4.15
C ALA A 19 8.53 40.02 5.34
N GLN A 20 7.53 39.20 5.65
CA GLN A 20 7.69 38.17 6.66
C GLN A 20 8.68 37.16 6.06
N GLU A 21 9.96 37.24 6.44
CA GLU A 21 10.96 36.23 6.10
C GLU A 21 10.37 34.88 6.50
N SER A 22 9.99 34.10 5.50
CA SER A 22 9.43 32.77 5.70
C SER A 22 10.48 31.90 6.39
N ASP A 23 10.05 31.01 7.28
CA ASP A 23 10.98 30.12 7.98
C ASP A 23 11.96 29.45 7.00
N PRO A 24 13.28 29.62 7.18
CA PRO A 24 14.29 29.08 6.27
C PRO A 24 14.21 27.55 6.12
N CYS A 25 13.72 26.82 7.12
CA CYS A 25 13.55 25.37 7.04
C CYS A 25 12.44 24.94 6.06
N CYS A 26 11.55 25.84 5.65
CA CYS A 26 10.56 25.57 4.60
C CYS A 26 11.16 25.32 3.21
N SER A 27 12.40 25.74 3.00
CA SER A 27 13.15 25.44 1.77
C SER A 27 13.83 24.06 1.79
N PHE A 28 13.75 23.34 2.91
CA PHE A 28 14.46 22.08 3.16
C PHE A 28 15.96 22.17 2.86
N PRO A 29 16.69 23.10 3.49
CA PRO A 29 18.07 23.41 3.10
C PRO A 29 19.06 22.30 3.45
N CYS A 30 18.77 21.48 4.47
CA CYS A 30 19.67 20.43 4.94
C CYS A 30 19.61 19.17 4.05
N GLN A 31 20.75 18.79 3.50
CA GLN A 31 20.92 17.64 2.61
C GLN A 31 21.33 16.40 3.39
N ASN A 32 21.35 15.24 2.72
CA ASN A 32 21.91 13.98 3.23
C ASN A 32 21.35 13.55 4.60
N GLN A 33 20.08 13.87 4.87
CA GLN A 33 19.36 13.63 6.13
C GLN A 33 19.77 14.52 7.32
N GLY A 34 20.45 15.64 7.08
CA GLY A 34 20.66 16.67 8.10
C GLY A 34 19.34 17.23 8.63
N VAL A 35 19.31 17.56 9.92
CA VAL A 35 18.10 18.09 10.57
C VAL A 35 18.14 19.61 10.59
N CYS A 36 17.12 20.25 10.02
CA CYS A 36 17.01 21.70 10.00
C CYS A 36 16.46 22.23 11.33
N MET A 37 17.11 23.25 11.88
CA MET A 37 16.63 23.99 13.04
C MET A 37 16.65 25.49 12.72
N SER A 38 15.49 26.14 12.80
CA SER A 38 15.40 27.58 12.68
C SER A 38 15.97 28.26 13.92
N ILE A 39 16.70 29.35 13.72
CA ILE A 39 17.32 30.14 14.78
C ILE A 39 16.97 31.62 14.59
N ASN A 40 17.30 32.46 15.58
CA ASN A 40 17.09 33.91 15.51
C ASN A 40 15.66 34.31 15.14
N ARG A 41 14.64 33.69 15.76
CA ARG A 41 13.22 33.94 15.46
C ARG A 41 12.87 33.72 13.97
N ASN A 42 13.36 32.62 13.40
CA ASN A 42 13.14 32.21 12.00
C ASN A 42 13.81 33.10 10.94
N GLN A 43 14.87 33.84 11.30
CA GLN A 43 15.65 34.64 10.35
C GLN A 43 16.83 33.87 9.74
N ASP A 44 17.31 32.82 10.40
CA ASP A 44 18.40 31.98 9.90
C ASP A 44 18.18 30.51 10.31
N PHE A 45 18.99 29.60 9.79
CA PHE A 45 18.89 28.17 10.09
C PHE A 45 20.27 27.56 10.38
N THR A 46 20.23 26.43 11.07
CA THR A 46 21.36 25.53 11.23
C THR A 46 20.95 24.13 10.81
N CYS A 47 21.89 23.40 10.20
CA CYS A 47 21.72 21.98 9.91
C CYS A 47 22.55 21.16 10.88
N ASP A 48 21.89 20.27 11.62
CA ASP A 48 22.59 19.27 12.41
C ASP A 48 23.04 18.13 11.48
N CYS A 49 24.34 18.06 11.25
CA CYS A 49 24.98 17.00 10.46
C CYS A 49 25.58 15.89 11.33
N THR A 50 25.29 15.87 12.64
CA THR A 50 25.88 14.91 13.58
C THR A 50 25.58 13.47 13.19
N GLY A 51 26.60 12.62 13.23
CA GLY A 51 26.49 11.20 12.86
C GLY A 51 26.40 10.94 11.36
N LEU A 52 26.39 11.99 10.51
CA LEU A 52 26.44 11.85 9.07
C LEU A 52 27.88 11.77 8.57
N GLU A 53 28.08 11.15 7.41
CA GLU A 53 29.36 11.19 6.68
C GLU A 53 29.52 12.51 5.87
N TYR A 54 28.90 13.60 6.33
CA TYR A 54 28.81 14.91 5.67
C TYR A 54 28.92 16.06 6.68
N TYR A 55 29.42 17.21 6.24
CA TYR A 55 29.55 18.46 6.99
C TYR A 55 29.29 19.67 6.08
N GLY A 56 29.34 20.89 6.62
CA GLY A 56 29.07 22.13 5.89
C GLY A 56 27.83 22.84 6.41
N LYS A 57 27.42 23.95 5.79
CA LYS A 57 26.26 24.73 6.28
C LYS A 57 24.96 23.95 6.08
N THR A 58 24.90 23.12 5.04
CA THR A 58 23.72 22.36 4.62
C THR A 58 23.97 20.85 4.59
N CYS A 59 25.02 20.37 5.25
CA CYS A 59 25.46 18.96 5.21
C CYS A 59 25.78 18.46 3.78
N GLU A 60 26.33 19.34 2.96
CA GLU A 60 26.60 19.15 1.53
C GLU A 60 27.98 18.54 1.25
N THR A 61 28.95 18.74 2.16
CA THR A 61 30.34 18.36 1.92
C THR A 61 30.63 16.97 2.50
N PRO A 62 30.94 15.95 1.68
CA PRO A 62 31.26 14.61 2.19
C PRO A 62 32.64 14.58 2.85
N ILE A 63 32.80 13.78 3.91
CA ILE A 63 34.12 13.44 4.47
C ILE A 63 34.93 12.62 3.46
N LEU A 64 36.26 12.53 3.64
CA LEU A 64 37.16 11.85 2.69
C LEU A 64 36.73 10.39 2.40
N SER A 65 36.39 9.61 3.43
CA SER A 65 35.95 8.22 3.26
C SER A 65 34.67 8.13 2.42
N ARG A 66 33.72 9.04 2.64
CA ARG A 66 32.48 9.11 1.86
C ARG A 66 32.73 9.58 0.44
N ARG A 67 33.63 10.54 0.23
CA ARG A 67 34.03 10.97 -1.11
C ARG A 67 34.61 9.80 -1.91
N ILE A 68 35.46 8.98 -1.29
CA ILE A 68 35.99 7.75 -1.91
C ILE A 68 34.86 6.74 -2.20
N LYS A 69 33.99 6.46 -1.22
CA LYS A 69 32.83 5.55 -1.41
C LYS A 69 31.94 6.02 -2.56
N ASN A 70 31.63 7.31 -2.63
CA ASN A 70 30.78 7.88 -3.69
C ASN A 70 31.44 7.76 -5.07
N TRP A 71 32.78 7.79 -5.16
CA TRP A 71 33.48 7.64 -6.44
C TRP A 71 33.34 6.23 -7.02
N PHE A 72 33.38 5.20 -6.17
CA PHE A 72 33.22 3.80 -6.59
C PHE A 72 31.76 3.32 -6.62
N ARG A 73 30.84 4.04 -5.97
CA ARG A 73 29.44 3.64 -5.87
C ARG A 73 28.71 3.97 -7.18
N PRO A 74 28.25 2.96 -7.94
CA PRO A 74 27.42 3.20 -9.11
C PRO A 74 26.10 3.88 -8.73
N SER A 75 25.57 4.68 -9.65
CA SER A 75 24.27 5.34 -9.47
C SER A 75 23.14 4.30 -9.32
N LEU A 76 22.06 4.66 -8.63
CA LEU A 76 20.89 3.78 -8.51
C LEU A 76 20.30 3.37 -9.88
N PRO A 77 20.16 4.27 -10.89
CA PRO A 77 19.76 3.86 -12.24
C PRO A 77 20.73 2.85 -12.88
N THR A 78 22.04 3.05 -12.74
CA THR A 78 23.06 2.11 -13.24
C THR A 78 22.90 0.73 -12.58
N MET A 79 22.70 0.71 -11.26
CA MET A 79 22.47 -0.53 -10.52
C MET A 79 21.15 -1.20 -10.90
N HIS A 80 20.09 -0.43 -11.09
CA HIS A 80 18.80 -0.95 -11.53
C HIS A 80 18.93 -1.66 -12.89
N LYS A 81 19.55 -0.99 -13.87
CA LYS A 81 19.84 -1.57 -15.19
C LYS A 81 20.72 -2.82 -15.11
N LEU A 82 21.69 -2.85 -14.19
CA LEU A 82 22.51 -4.03 -13.95
C LEU A 82 21.66 -5.17 -13.39
N TYR A 83 20.81 -4.91 -12.38
CA TYR A 83 19.98 -5.92 -11.74
C TYR A 83 18.90 -6.46 -12.68
N THR A 84 18.29 -5.65 -13.53
CA THR A 84 17.26 -6.09 -14.49
C THR A 84 17.85 -6.62 -15.81
N GLY A 85 19.12 -6.32 -16.09
CA GLY A 85 19.85 -6.76 -17.29
C GLY A 85 20.80 -7.94 -17.05
N SER A 86 21.67 -8.18 -18.03
CA SER A 86 22.81 -9.12 -17.99
C SER A 86 22.52 -10.53 -17.40
N PRO A 87 21.58 -11.31 -17.97
CA PRO A 87 21.20 -12.60 -17.40
C PRO A 87 22.35 -13.60 -17.20
N TRP A 88 23.36 -13.59 -18.08
CA TRP A 88 24.51 -14.47 -18.01
C TRP A 88 25.35 -14.24 -16.73
N LEU A 89 25.56 -12.98 -16.34
CA LEU A 89 26.32 -12.59 -15.16
C LEU A 89 25.59 -13.08 -13.91
N TRP A 90 24.29 -12.79 -13.84
CA TRP A 90 23.48 -13.20 -12.71
C TRP A 90 23.31 -14.70 -12.62
N ASN A 91 23.27 -15.41 -13.73
CA ASN A 91 23.29 -16.87 -13.71
C ASN A 91 24.56 -17.41 -13.04
N ILE A 92 25.73 -16.82 -13.28
CA ILE A 92 26.97 -17.21 -12.57
C ILE A 92 26.83 -16.92 -11.08
N VAL A 93 26.47 -15.67 -10.74
CA VAL A 93 26.32 -15.22 -9.34
C VAL A 93 25.35 -16.10 -8.55
N ASN A 94 24.17 -16.37 -9.11
CA ASN A 94 23.10 -17.12 -8.45
C ASN A 94 23.47 -18.60 -8.21
N ASN A 95 24.34 -19.17 -9.05
CA ASN A 95 24.76 -20.57 -8.95
C ASN A 95 26.04 -20.76 -8.11
N VAL A 96 26.71 -19.67 -7.71
CA VAL A 96 27.90 -19.70 -6.85
C VAL A 96 27.51 -19.23 -5.45
N PRO A 97 27.33 -20.13 -4.46
CA PRO A 97 26.72 -19.78 -3.17
C PRO A 97 27.41 -18.64 -2.42
N PHE A 98 28.75 -18.59 -2.44
CA PHE A 98 29.49 -17.51 -1.79
C PHE A 98 29.18 -16.12 -2.39
N LEU A 99 29.07 -16.02 -3.72
CA LEU A 99 28.74 -14.77 -4.41
C LEU A 99 27.29 -14.37 -4.17
N HIS A 100 26.38 -15.34 -4.33
CA HIS A 100 24.96 -15.15 -4.07
C HIS A 100 24.69 -14.64 -2.65
N ASN A 101 25.26 -15.31 -1.65
CA ASN A 101 25.09 -14.97 -0.24
C ASN A 101 25.70 -13.60 0.09
N ALA A 102 26.84 -13.25 -0.52
CA ALA A 102 27.44 -11.93 -0.36
C ALA A 102 26.51 -10.82 -0.90
N ILE A 103 25.90 -11.03 -2.06
CA ILE A 103 24.97 -10.07 -2.66
C ILE A 103 23.67 -9.99 -1.86
N MET A 104 23.07 -11.10 -1.46
CA MET A 104 21.85 -11.09 -0.66
C MET A 104 22.08 -10.41 0.71
N ARG A 105 23.21 -10.68 1.37
CA ARG A 105 23.61 -9.95 2.57
C ARG A 105 23.72 -8.45 2.32
N TYR A 106 24.36 -8.05 1.23
CA TYR A 106 24.44 -6.63 0.84
C TYR A 106 23.07 -6.02 0.60
N VAL A 107 22.15 -6.73 -0.07
CA VAL A 107 20.77 -6.27 -0.29
C VAL A 107 20.08 -6.01 1.04
N TYR A 108 20.10 -6.97 1.98
CA TYR A 108 19.47 -6.82 3.29
C TYR A 108 20.02 -5.63 4.08
N LEU A 109 21.34 -5.50 4.16
CA LEU A 109 22.00 -4.45 4.92
C LEU A 109 21.81 -3.08 4.27
N SER A 110 21.99 -2.97 2.96
CA SER A 110 21.91 -1.71 2.24
C SER A 110 20.49 -1.14 2.19
N ARG A 111 19.48 -2.00 1.99
CA ARG A 111 18.06 -1.61 1.94
C ARG A 111 17.52 -1.39 3.35
N GLY A 112 17.89 -2.24 4.31
CA GLY A 112 17.50 -2.09 5.72
C GLY A 112 18.06 -0.82 6.37
N ALA A 113 19.29 -0.43 6.04
CA ALA A 113 19.93 0.79 6.58
C ALA A 113 19.33 2.10 6.05
N ALA A 114 18.46 2.05 5.02
CA ALA A 114 17.77 3.23 4.52
C ALA A 114 16.51 3.57 5.33
N ILE A 115 16.08 2.70 6.25
CA ILE A 115 14.92 2.91 7.12
C ILE A 115 15.40 3.08 8.56
N ASP A 116 14.98 4.17 9.20
CA ASP A 116 15.32 4.46 10.58
C ASP A 116 14.75 3.40 11.53
N SER A 117 15.61 2.92 12.43
CA SER A 117 15.24 1.92 13.44
C SER A 117 16.09 2.16 14.68
N PRO A 118 15.55 2.77 15.76
CA PRO A 118 14.13 3.15 15.96
C PRO A 118 13.66 4.29 15.02
N PRO A 119 12.33 4.41 14.78
CA PRO A 119 11.77 5.48 13.95
C PRO A 119 11.96 6.86 14.59
N ARG A 120 12.19 7.89 13.76
CA ARG A 120 12.43 9.28 14.22
C ARG A 120 11.14 10.09 14.42
N PHE A 121 10.21 9.99 13.48
CA PHE A 121 9.06 10.91 13.37
C PHE A 121 7.74 10.15 13.29
N ASN A 122 6.65 10.86 13.57
CA ASN A 122 5.30 10.44 13.20
C ASN A 122 4.46 11.65 12.76
N SER A 123 3.17 11.47 12.47
CA SER A 123 2.31 12.58 12.04
C SER A 123 1.94 13.58 13.15
N GLY A 124 2.14 13.22 14.42
CA GLY A 124 1.95 14.10 15.58
C GLY A 124 3.21 14.90 15.98
N HIS A 125 4.40 14.40 15.64
CA HIS A 125 5.69 14.96 16.04
C HIS A 125 6.68 14.95 14.87
N ASP A 126 7.13 16.14 14.47
CA ASP A 126 8.13 16.39 13.43
C ASP A 126 9.58 16.43 13.96
N TYR A 127 9.77 16.10 15.23
CA TYR A 127 11.05 15.92 15.91
C TYR A 127 11.05 14.62 16.73
N ILE A 128 12.23 14.17 17.15
CA ILE A 128 12.39 12.93 17.92
C ILE A 128 11.75 13.10 19.31
N THR A 129 10.84 12.20 19.65
CA THR A 129 10.24 12.11 20.99
C THR A 129 10.14 10.66 21.45
N THR A 130 10.04 10.45 22.76
CA THR A 130 9.72 9.13 23.32
C THR A 130 8.32 8.67 22.89
N GLU A 131 7.38 9.61 22.72
CA GLU A 131 6.03 9.33 22.25
C GLU A 131 6.04 8.74 20.82
N SER A 132 6.83 9.32 19.91
CA SER A 132 7.00 8.80 18.55
C SER A 132 7.52 7.38 18.50
N HIS A 133 8.31 6.97 19.50
CA HIS A 133 8.80 5.61 19.61
C HIS A 133 7.77 4.65 20.22
N PHE A 134 7.25 4.96 21.42
CA PHE A 134 6.43 4.03 22.20
C PHE A 134 4.96 3.99 21.79
N ASN A 135 4.43 5.05 21.19
CA ASN A 135 3.05 5.05 20.70
C ASN A 135 2.96 4.37 19.34
N THR A 136 2.63 3.08 19.36
CA THR A 136 2.46 2.24 18.17
C THR A 136 1.15 2.48 17.42
N SER A 137 0.25 3.33 17.94
CA SER A 137 -0.97 3.70 17.21
C SER A 137 -0.70 4.66 16.05
N TYR A 138 0.50 5.22 15.96
CA TYR A 138 0.93 6.04 14.83
C TYR A 138 1.74 5.24 13.82
N TYR A 139 1.51 5.52 12.55
CA TYR A 139 2.52 5.22 11.54
C TYR A 139 3.79 6.06 11.80
N ALA A 140 4.96 5.47 11.57
CA ALA A 140 6.22 6.21 11.50
C ALA A 140 6.29 7.06 10.23
N ARG A 141 7.27 7.96 10.20
CA ARG A 141 7.60 8.77 9.03
C ARG A 141 9.10 8.81 8.78
N SER A 142 9.48 8.82 7.51
CA SER A 142 10.89 8.95 7.09
C SER A 142 11.31 10.39 6.87
N LEU A 143 10.36 11.26 6.49
CA LEU A 143 10.53 12.71 6.48
C LEU A 143 9.52 13.36 7.43
N PRO A 144 9.89 14.44 8.13
CA PRO A 144 8.93 15.21 8.89
C PRO A 144 7.91 15.86 7.94
N PRO A 145 6.69 16.17 8.43
CA PRO A 145 5.71 16.92 7.65
C PRO A 145 6.23 18.30 7.21
N VAL A 146 5.75 18.80 6.06
CA VAL A 146 6.00 20.19 5.62
C VAL A 146 5.50 21.16 6.70
N PRO A 147 6.32 22.04 7.29
CA PRO A 147 5.89 22.93 8.37
C PRO A 147 4.64 23.76 8.01
N GLN A 148 3.72 23.95 8.96
CA GLN A 148 2.40 24.55 8.69
C GLN A 148 2.47 26.02 8.25
N HIS A 149 3.52 26.73 8.69
CA HIS A 149 3.73 28.15 8.40
C HIS A 149 4.54 28.39 7.12
N CYS A 150 4.79 27.36 6.32
CA CYS A 150 5.46 27.52 5.03
C CYS A 150 4.59 28.30 4.02
N PRO A 151 5.21 29.07 3.11
CA PRO A 151 4.48 29.92 2.17
C PRO A 151 3.67 29.13 1.12
N THR A 152 4.05 27.87 0.83
CA THR A 152 3.29 26.97 -0.03
C THR A 152 3.05 25.62 0.66
N PRO A 153 2.07 24.81 0.22
CA PRO A 153 1.82 23.47 0.76
C PRO A 153 3.00 22.50 0.64
N MET A 154 3.99 22.82 -0.20
CA MET A 154 5.20 22.01 -0.47
C MET A 154 6.48 22.72 -0.02
N GLY A 155 6.38 23.64 0.94
CA GLY A 155 7.49 24.43 1.44
C GLY A 155 7.53 25.80 0.77
N VAL A 156 8.43 25.99 -0.20
CA VAL A 156 8.60 27.26 -0.93
C VAL A 156 8.30 27.17 -2.42
N ALA A 157 8.15 25.96 -2.97
CA ALA A 157 7.92 25.74 -4.39
C ALA A 157 6.42 25.60 -4.73
N GLY A 158 6.08 25.90 -5.98
CA GLY A 158 4.74 25.74 -6.53
C GLY A 158 3.76 26.84 -6.13
N HIS A 159 2.49 26.62 -6.46
CA HIS A 159 1.41 27.57 -6.17
C HIS A 159 0.99 27.54 -4.69
N LYS A 160 0.26 28.58 -4.26
CA LYS A 160 -0.31 28.66 -2.90
C LYS A 160 -1.34 27.58 -2.59
N GLU A 161 -1.99 27.07 -3.63
CA GLU A 161 -2.95 25.98 -3.55
C GLU A 161 -2.49 24.85 -4.46
N LEU A 162 -2.58 23.61 -3.97
CA LEU A 162 -2.31 22.42 -4.79
C LEU A 162 -3.42 22.21 -5.82
N PRO A 163 -3.15 21.50 -6.93
CA PRO A 163 -4.16 21.24 -7.96
C PRO A 163 -5.42 20.60 -7.38
N ASP A 164 -6.59 20.91 -7.94
CA ASP A 164 -7.82 20.23 -7.58
C ASP A 164 -7.70 18.72 -7.84
N VAL A 165 -8.08 17.92 -6.84
CA VAL A 165 -7.88 16.46 -6.89
C VAL A 165 -8.77 15.79 -7.94
N ASN A 166 -9.96 16.33 -8.22
CA ASN A 166 -10.84 15.83 -9.28
C ASN A 166 -10.24 16.13 -10.65
N VAL A 167 -9.65 17.32 -10.82
CA VAL A 167 -8.93 17.67 -12.05
C VAL A 167 -7.77 16.70 -12.28
N LEU A 168 -6.97 16.40 -11.25
CA LEU A 168 -5.90 15.42 -11.36
C LEU A 168 -6.45 14.04 -11.75
N ALA A 169 -7.43 13.55 -10.98
CA ALA A 169 -8.02 12.23 -11.14
C ALA A 169 -8.59 12.01 -12.55
N GLU A 170 -9.45 12.92 -13.01
CA GLU A 170 -10.15 12.80 -14.30
C GLU A 170 -9.22 13.00 -15.50
N ARG A 171 -8.24 13.92 -15.41
CA ARG A 171 -7.37 14.22 -16.56
C ARG A 171 -6.23 13.23 -16.72
N PHE A 172 -5.57 12.87 -15.62
CA PHE A 172 -4.32 12.11 -15.68
C PHE A 172 -4.45 10.66 -15.23
N PHE A 173 -5.36 10.32 -14.31
CA PHE A 173 -5.31 9.02 -13.64
C PHE A 173 -6.44 8.06 -14.01
N LYS A 174 -7.61 8.57 -14.41
CA LYS A 174 -8.75 7.76 -14.84
C LYS A 174 -8.43 6.90 -16.05
N ARG A 175 -8.78 5.62 -15.97
CA ARG A 175 -8.66 4.67 -17.06
C ARG A 175 -9.61 5.03 -18.20
N LYS A 176 -9.03 5.22 -19.38
CA LYS A 176 -9.78 5.30 -20.66
C LYS A 176 -9.81 3.95 -21.35
N GLN A 177 -8.67 3.27 -21.34
CA GLN A 177 -8.47 1.93 -21.85
C GLN A 177 -7.61 1.17 -20.84
N PHE A 178 -7.90 -0.12 -20.63
CA PHE A 178 -7.09 -0.96 -19.77
C PHE A 178 -5.68 -1.11 -20.35
N ILE A 179 -4.69 -0.65 -19.58
CA ILE A 179 -3.28 -0.83 -19.91
C ILE A 179 -2.78 -2.00 -19.09
N ALA A 180 -2.51 -3.13 -19.76
CA ALA A 180 -1.99 -4.31 -19.10
C ALA A 180 -0.54 -4.10 -18.63
N GLU A 181 -0.16 -4.78 -17.56
CA GLU A 181 1.19 -4.75 -17.02
C GLU A 181 2.18 -5.46 -17.99
N PRO A 182 3.26 -4.80 -18.44
CA PRO A 182 4.10 -5.29 -19.55
C PRO A 182 5.02 -6.47 -19.20
N HIS A 183 5.25 -6.76 -17.92
CA HIS A 183 6.13 -7.85 -17.47
C HIS A 183 5.40 -9.18 -17.27
N GLY A 184 4.13 -9.25 -17.70
CA GLY A 184 3.30 -10.44 -17.60
C GLY A 184 2.75 -10.66 -16.20
N THR A 185 2.55 -9.61 -15.41
CA THR A 185 1.88 -9.71 -14.10
C THR A 185 0.41 -10.09 -14.26
N ASN A 186 -0.06 -11.03 -13.43
CA ASN A 186 -1.45 -11.48 -13.43
C ASN A 186 -2.26 -10.95 -12.23
N ILE A 187 -3.57 -11.19 -12.25
CA ILE A 187 -4.49 -10.76 -11.17
C ILE A 187 -4.19 -11.48 -9.85
N LEU A 188 -3.67 -12.71 -9.87
CA LEU A 188 -3.24 -13.42 -8.66
C LEU A 188 -2.16 -12.62 -7.90
N PHE A 189 -1.21 -12.02 -8.61
CA PHE A 189 -0.24 -11.11 -8.01
C PHE A 189 -0.92 -9.91 -7.33
N ALA A 190 -1.91 -9.29 -7.98
CA ALA A 190 -2.64 -8.16 -7.42
C ALA A 190 -3.42 -8.53 -6.15
N TYR A 191 -4.12 -9.67 -6.15
CA TYR A 191 -4.82 -10.14 -4.95
C TYR A 191 -3.87 -10.60 -3.85
N TYR A 192 -2.72 -11.20 -4.19
CA TYR A 192 -1.68 -11.51 -3.21
C TYR A 192 -1.13 -10.24 -2.57
N ALA A 193 -0.82 -9.22 -3.36
CA ALA A 193 -0.37 -7.90 -2.90
C ALA A 193 -1.36 -7.27 -1.92
N GLN A 194 -2.65 -7.28 -2.26
CA GLN A 194 -3.71 -6.73 -1.42
C GLN A 194 -3.86 -7.53 -0.12
N HIS A 195 -3.96 -8.87 -0.21
CA HIS A 195 -4.12 -9.75 0.95
C HIS A 195 -2.94 -9.63 1.94
N PHE A 196 -1.71 -9.67 1.41
CA PHE A 196 -0.49 -9.55 2.20
C PHE A 196 -0.37 -8.18 2.87
N SER A 197 -0.58 -7.09 2.14
CA SER A 197 -0.34 -5.73 2.64
C SER A 197 -1.34 -5.28 3.71
N HIS A 198 -2.60 -5.72 3.62
CA HIS A 198 -3.66 -5.33 4.55
C HIS A 198 -3.51 -5.94 5.95
N GLN A 199 -2.51 -6.79 6.18
CA GLN A 199 -2.15 -7.21 7.53
C GLN A 199 -1.51 -6.09 8.35
N PHE A 200 -0.80 -5.16 7.68
CA PHE A 200 -0.08 -4.07 8.34
C PHE A 200 -0.49 -2.66 7.89
N PHE A 201 -1.19 -2.52 6.75
CA PHE A 201 -1.86 -1.26 6.40
C PHE A 201 -3.32 -1.28 6.87
N ARG A 202 -3.53 -0.77 8.09
CA ARG A 202 -4.85 -0.73 8.74
C ARG A 202 -5.09 0.64 9.32
N THR A 203 -5.21 1.64 8.45
CA THR A 203 -5.38 3.04 8.85
C THR A 203 -6.59 3.21 9.77
N ASP A 204 -6.39 3.86 10.92
CA ASP A 204 -7.45 4.18 11.86
C ASP A 204 -8.17 5.46 11.40
N LYS A 205 -9.13 5.30 10.48
CA LYS A 205 -9.82 6.43 9.84
C LYS A 205 -10.47 7.39 10.86
N ALA A 206 -11.02 6.89 11.98
CA ALA A 206 -11.55 7.71 13.07
C ALA A 206 -10.53 8.72 13.63
N LYS A 207 -9.28 8.29 13.84
CA LYS A 207 -8.22 9.16 14.36
C LYS A 207 -7.55 9.98 13.26
N GLY A 208 -7.63 9.50 12.02
CA GLY A 208 -7.11 10.14 10.83
C GLY A 208 -5.95 9.38 10.18
N PRO A 209 -5.46 9.86 9.03
CA PRO A 209 -4.60 9.09 8.14
C PRO A 209 -3.18 8.81 8.68
N GLY A 210 -2.80 9.43 9.80
CA GLY A 210 -1.51 9.20 10.46
C GLY A 210 -1.51 8.05 11.45
N PHE A 211 -2.68 7.46 11.71
CA PHE A 211 -2.87 6.42 12.72
C PHE A 211 -3.12 5.07 12.09
N THR A 212 -2.73 4.02 12.80
CA THR A 212 -2.92 2.63 12.42
C THR A 212 -3.52 1.84 13.57
N ARG A 213 -4.38 0.87 13.22
CA ARG A 213 -4.81 -0.22 14.09
C ARG A 213 -3.97 -1.47 13.88
N GLY A 214 -3.13 -1.50 12.85
CA GLY A 214 -2.29 -2.65 12.52
C GLY A 214 -1.10 -2.77 13.45
N ASN A 215 -0.56 -3.98 13.53
CA ASN A 215 0.73 -4.21 14.16
C ASN A 215 1.87 -3.81 13.21
N ASP A 216 3.07 -3.65 13.75
CA ASP A 216 4.22 -3.06 13.07
C ASP A 216 4.96 -4.00 12.10
N GLY A 217 4.25 -4.85 11.36
CA GLY A 217 4.89 -5.74 10.38
C GLY A 217 4.04 -6.95 9.98
N VAL A 218 4.73 -7.96 9.45
CA VAL A 218 4.12 -9.23 9.03
C VAL A 218 3.86 -10.07 10.27
N ASP A 219 2.59 -10.21 10.66
CA ASP A 219 2.19 -10.94 11.86
C ASP A 219 1.06 -11.95 11.60
N VAL A 220 0.69 -12.11 10.32
CA VAL A 220 -0.40 -12.95 9.82
C VAL A 220 -1.77 -12.64 10.46
N SER A 221 -1.97 -11.48 11.07
CA SER A 221 -3.24 -11.04 11.68
C SER A 221 -4.40 -10.93 10.69
N HIS A 222 -4.11 -10.80 9.41
CA HIS A 222 -5.10 -10.85 8.34
C HIS A 222 -5.74 -12.23 8.16
N ILE A 223 -5.08 -13.30 8.62
CA ILE A 223 -5.59 -14.68 8.64
C ILE A 223 -6.22 -14.97 10.01
N TYR A 224 -5.54 -14.60 11.09
CA TYR A 224 -5.90 -15.04 12.45
C TYR A 224 -6.73 -14.03 13.24
N GLY A 225 -6.85 -12.78 12.80
CA GLY A 225 -7.40 -11.68 13.61
C GLY A 225 -6.32 -10.88 14.32
N LEU A 226 -6.63 -9.60 14.58
CA LEU A 226 -5.70 -8.65 15.21
C LEU A 226 -5.60 -8.86 16.73
N ASP A 227 -6.75 -9.04 17.37
CA ASP A 227 -6.88 -9.17 18.82
C ASP A 227 -7.16 -10.63 19.22
N LYS A 228 -7.03 -10.92 20.51
CA LYS A 228 -7.20 -12.27 21.06
C LYS A 228 -8.64 -12.77 20.94
N SER A 229 -9.63 -11.89 21.07
CA SER A 229 -11.05 -12.27 20.96
C SER A 229 -11.37 -12.75 19.55
N THR A 230 -10.92 -12.02 18.52
CA THR A 230 -11.06 -12.44 17.12
C THR A 230 -10.32 -13.76 16.84
N GLN A 231 -9.08 -13.90 17.35
CA GLN A 231 -8.31 -15.15 17.22
C GLN A 231 -9.05 -16.35 17.80
N ASP A 232 -9.57 -16.21 19.03
CA ASP A 232 -10.31 -17.28 19.70
C ASP A 232 -11.62 -17.60 19.00
N ALA A 233 -12.33 -16.59 18.50
CA ALA A 233 -13.59 -16.78 17.78
C ALA A 233 -13.41 -17.56 16.47
N LEU A 234 -12.25 -17.45 15.82
CA LEU A 234 -11.91 -18.15 14.58
C LEU A 234 -11.30 -19.55 14.80
N ARG A 235 -10.86 -19.88 16.02
CA ARG A 235 -10.26 -21.17 16.35
C ARG A 235 -11.32 -22.24 16.62
N SER A 236 -11.02 -23.48 16.23
CA SER A 236 -11.86 -24.64 16.59
C SER A 236 -11.61 -25.10 18.03
N PHE A 237 -10.46 -24.75 18.62
CA PHE A 237 -9.94 -25.29 19.87
C PHE A 237 -9.84 -26.81 19.89
N HIS A 238 -9.67 -27.40 18.70
CA HIS A 238 -9.46 -28.82 18.52
C HIS A 238 -8.29 -29.05 17.57
N GLN A 239 -7.26 -29.76 18.04
CA GLN A 239 -6.03 -30.10 17.29
C GLN A 239 -5.30 -28.87 16.72
N GLY A 240 -5.40 -27.72 17.37
CA GLY A 240 -4.80 -26.46 16.97
C GLY A 240 -5.44 -25.81 15.75
N LYS A 241 -6.57 -26.32 15.26
CA LYS A 241 -7.16 -25.91 13.97
C LYS A 241 -7.98 -24.62 14.05
N MET A 242 -8.21 -24.05 12.87
CA MET A 242 -9.19 -23.00 12.63
C MET A 242 -10.56 -23.61 12.34
N LYS A 243 -11.63 -22.89 12.69
CA LYS A 243 -13.01 -23.28 12.31
C LYS A 243 -13.15 -23.30 10.79
N VAL A 244 -13.91 -24.27 10.30
CA VAL A 244 -14.25 -24.39 8.88
C VAL A 244 -15.71 -24.80 8.73
N ARG A 245 -16.29 -24.42 7.60
CA ARG A 245 -17.48 -25.06 7.04
C ARG A 245 -17.05 -26.03 5.94
N ILE A 246 -17.79 -27.10 5.79
CA ILE A 246 -17.59 -28.09 4.73
C ILE A 246 -18.75 -27.95 3.74
N ASP A 247 -18.46 -27.84 2.45
CA ASP A 247 -19.49 -27.85 1.40
C ASP A 247 -19.92 -29.29 1.04
N GLU A 248 -20.86 -29.44 0.10
CA GLU A 248 -21.38 -30.74 -0.35
C GLU A 248 -20.27 -31.64 -0.97
N ASP A 249 -19.21 -31.01 -1.46
CA ASP A 249 -18.05 -31.63 -2.09
C ASP A 249 -16.92 -31.99 -1.11
N GLY A 250 -17.12 -31.75 0.19
CA GLY A 250 -16.10 -32.02 1.22
C GLY A 250 -15.00 -30.95 1.32
N GLN A 251 -15.15 -29.81 0.65
CA GLN A 251 -14.17 -28.73 0.68
C GLN A 251 -14.31 -27.85 1.92
N GLN A 252 -13.16 -27.48 2.50
CA GLN A 252 -13.10 -26.56 3.63
C GLN A 252 -13.20 -25.10 3.19
N PHE A 253 -14.11 -24.34 3.78
CA PHE A 253 -14.20 -22.89 3.63
C PHE A 253 -14.22 -22.21 5.01
N PRO A 254 -13.95 -20.89 5.09
CA PRO A 254 -14.07 -20.14 6.32
C PRO A 254 -15.42 -20.33 7.03
N PRO A 255 -15.55 -20.12 8.34
CA PRO A 255 -16.85 -20.23 9.01
C PRO A 255 -17.81 -19.12 8.55
N LEU A 256 -19.11 -19.31 8.77
CA LEU A 256 -20.07 -18.21 8.65
C LEU A 256 -19.93 -17.27 9.85
N LEU A 257 -20.31 -16.00 9.66
CA LEU A 257 -20.24 -15.00 10.72
C LEU A 257 -21.09 -15.38 11.94
N ARG A 258 -22.25 -16.01 11.72
CA ARG A 258 -23.11 -16.53 12.79
C ARG A 258 -22.44 -17.58 13.68
N ASP A 259 -21.44 -18.30 13.16
CA ASP A 259 -20.69 -19.34 13.89
C ASP A 259 -19.44 -18.77 14.61
N ALA A 260 -19.17 -17.48 14.41
CA ALA A 260 -18.10 -16.72 15.03
C ALA A 260 -18.56 -15.26 15.31
N PRO A 261 -19.60 -15.05 16.15
CA PRO A 261 -20.29 -13.76 16.27
C PRO A 261 -19.42 -12.65 16.89
N SER A 262 -18.32 -13.00 17.55
CA SER A 262 -17.35 -12.04 18.10
C SER A 262 -16.38 -11.49 17.05
N VAL A 263 -16.35 -12.05 15.84
CA VAL A 263 -15.55 -11.54 14.73
C VAL A 263 -16.27 -10.36 14.11
N HIS A 264 -15.57 -9.24 13.94
CA HIS A 264 -16.10 -8.09 13.23
C HIS A 264 -15.83 -8.21 11.72
N MET A 265 -16.88 -8.13 10.90
CA MET A 265 -16.82 -8.15 9.45
C MET A 265 -17.66 -7.02 8.85
N ILE A 266 -17.21 -6.47 7.73
CA ILE A 266 -17.91 -5.39 7.02
C ILE A 266 -18.68 -6.01 5.84
N TYR A 267 -19.99 -5.75 5.80
CA TYR A 267 -20.93 -6.24 4.79
C TYR A 267 -22.05 -5.23 4.55
N PRO A 268 -22.53 -5.07 3.30
CA PRO A 268 -23.65 -4.21 2.99
C PRO A 268 -24.88 -4.45 3.89
N PRO A 269 -25.69 -3.41 4.15
CA PRO A 269 -26.98 -3.58 4.80
C PRO A 269 -27.81 -4.59 4.01
N HIS A 270 -28.46 -5.51 4.71
CA HIS A 270 -29.28 -6.58 4.12
C HIS A 270 -28.52 -7.68 3.36
N THR A 271 -27.19 -7.78 3.45
CA THR A 271 -26.52 -9.02 3.06
C THR A 271 -27.11 -10.20 3.84
N PRO A 272 -27.55 -11.29 3.18
CA PRO A 272 -28.11 -12.45 3.88
C PRO A 272 -27.09 -13.12 4.80
N GLU A 273 -27.53 -13.61 5.97
CA GLU A 273 -26.65 -14.20 6.98
C GLU A 273 -25.87 -15.42 6.46
N GLU A 274 -26.48 -16.18 5.55
CA GLU A 274 -25.86 -17.33 4.88
C GLU A 274 -24.71 -16.94 3.93
N GLN A 275 -24.58 -15.66 3.56
CA GLN A 275 -23.51 -15.14 2.71
C GLN A 275 -22.39 -14.45 3.52
N LYS A 276 -22.62 -14.18 4.81
CA LYS A 276 -21.64 -13.52 5.67
C LYS A 276 -20.64 -14.54 6.20
N VAL A 277 -19.39 -14.40 5.81
CA VAL A 277 -18.27 -15.23 6.25
C VAL A 277 -17.45 -14.50 7.30
N ALA A 278 -16.91 -15.24 8.27
CA ALA A 278 -15.96 -14.70 9.24
C ALA A 278 -14.52 -14.96 8.76
N LEU A 279 -13.71 -13.90 8.73
CA LEU A 279 -12.31 -13.89 8.29
C LEU A 279 -11.46 -13.12 9.29
N GLY A 280 -10.13 -13.30 9.24
CA GLY A 280 -9.20 -12.55 10.10
C GLY A 280 -9.12 -11.05 9.81
N HIS A 281 -9.66 -10.61 8.67
CA HIS A 281 -9.74 -9.20 8.31
C HIS A 281 -11.13 -8.82 7.80
N ALA A 282 -11.72 -7.78 8.40
CA ALA A 282 -13.08 -7.32 8.15
C ALA A 282 -13.39 -6.92 6.69
N LEU A 283 -12.38 -6.61 5.87
CA LEU A 283 -12.52 -6.16 4.49
C LEU A 283 -12.32 -7.28 3.46
N PHE A 284 -11.91 -8.48 3.88
CA PHE A 284 -11.60 -9.57 2.94
C PHE A 284 -12.85 -10.27 2.39
N SER A 285 -14.03 -9.92 2.91
CA SER A 285 -15.32 -10.21 2.30
C SER A 285 -15.60 -9.37 1.05
N MET A 286 -14.93 -8.23 0.88
CA MET A 286 -15.25 -7.24 -0.15
C MET A 286 -15.03 -7.75 -1.58
N GLN A 287 -14.05 -8.63 -1.79
CA GLN A 287 -13.72 -9.15 -3.13
C GLN A 287 -13.43 -10.66 -3.05
N PRO A 288 -13.90 -11.46 -4.02
CA PRO A 288 -13.75 -12.91 -3.99
C PRO A 288 -12.29 -13.37 -4.00
N GLY A 289 -11.38 -12.61 -4.63
CA GLY A 289 -9.95 -12.93 -4.59
C GLY A 289 -9.35 -12.92 -3.17
N LEU A 290 -9.78 -11.99 -2.31
CA LEU A 290 -9.33 -11.93 -0.91
C LEU A 290 -9.91 -13.08 -0.09
N PHE A 291 -11.16 -13.46 -0.36
CA PHE A 291 -11.78 -14.64 0.22
C PHE A 291 -11.04 -15.94 -0.18
N VAL A 292 -10.66 -16.08 -1.45
CA VAL A 292 -9.89 -17.22 -1.96
C VAL A 292 -8.53 -17.31 -1.27
N MET A 293 -7.78 -16.20 -1.21
CA MET A 293 -6.49 -16.15 -0.50
C MET A 293 -6.65 -16.57 0.97
N SER A 294 -7.67 -16.05 1.65
CA SER A 294 -7.94 -16.38 3.06
C SER A 294 -8.32 -17.84 3.25
N THR A 295 -9.07 -18.42 2.30
CA THR A 295 -9.44 -19.84 2.31
C THR A 295 -8.21 -20.73 2.15
N VAL A 296 -7.32 -20.41 1.19
CA VAL A 296 -6.09 -21.19 0.94
C VAL A 296 -5.16 -21.17 2.15
N TRP A 297 -4.94 -20.00 2.76
CA TRP A 297 -4.11 -19.89 3.98
C TRP A 297 -4.72 -20.58 5.21
N LEU A 298 -6.05 -20.54 5.34
CA LEU A 298 -6.75 -21.27 6.39
C LEU A 298 -6.57 -22.79 6.22
N ARG A 299 -6.70 -23.30 4.99
CA ARG A 299 -6.49 -24.71 4.68
C ARG A 299 -5.04 -25.11 4.97
N GLU A 300 -4.08 -24.26 4.62
CA GLU A 300 -2.66 -24.52 4.89
C GLU A 300 -2.38 -24.60 6.39
N HIS A 301 -2.97 -23.70 7.20
CA HIS A 301 -2.86 -23.77 8.66
C HIS A 301 -3.37 -25.12 9.19
N ASN A 302 -4.59 -25.53 8.80
CA ASN A 302 -5.18 -26.79 9.26
C ASN A 302 -4.35 -28.02 8.81
N ARG A 303 -3.81 -27.99 7.59
CA ARG A 303 -2.91 -29.03 7.06
C ARG A 303 -1.61 -29.12 7.86
N ILE A 304 -1.04 -27.99 8.27
CA ILE A 304 0.16 -27.96 9.12
C ILE A 304 -0.16 -28.50 10.50
N CYS A 305 -1.32 -28.17 11.08
CA CYS A 305 -1.78 -28.75 12.33
C CYS A 305 -1.88 -30.28 12.26
N ASP A 306 -2.39 -30.83 11.15
CA ASP A 306 -2.43 -32.28 10.93
C ASP A 306 -1.01 -32.89 10.94
N VAL A 307 -0.07 -32.30 10.20
CA VAL A 307 1.32 -32.77 10.16
C VAL A 307 1.97 -32.70 11.54
N LEU A 308 1.80 -31.59 12.26
CA LEU A 308 2.39 -31.42 13.59
C LEU A 308 1.74 -32.35 14.63
N SER A 309 0.45 -32.64 14.52
CA SER A 309 -0.24 -33.55 15.45
C SER A 309 0.23 -35.01 15.28
N LEU A 310 0.64 -35.39 14.07
CA LEU A 310 1.23 -36.71 13.80
C LEU A 310 2.66 -36.81 14.33
N GLU A 311 3.46 -35.75 14.14
CA GLU A 311 4.84 -35.70 14.63
C GLU A 311 4.93 -35.55 16.16
N HIS A 312 3.99 -34.82 16.75
CA HIS A 312 3.93 -34.54 18.18
C HIS A 312 2.57 -34.91 18.79
N PRO A 313 2.27 -36.20 18.99
CA PRO A 313 0.99 -36.66 19.53
C PRO A 313 0.70 -36.17 20.96
N ASP A 314 1.72 -35.73 21.70
CA ASP A 314 1.64 -35.21 23.06
C ASP A 314 1.33 -33.70 23.12
N TRP A 315 1.35 -32.99 21.98
CA TRP A 315 1.07 -31.56 21.96
C TRP A 315 -0.42 -31.25 22.11
N ASN A 316 -0.71 -30.25 22.93
CA ASN A 316 -2.06 -29.73 23.08
C ASN A 316 -2.46 -28.78 21.94
N ASP A 317 -3.74 -28.43 21.91
CA ASP A 317 -4.33 -27.51 20.93
C ASP A 317 -3.56 -26.19 20.78
N GLU A 318 -3.23 -25.53 21.91
CA GLU A 318 -2.56 -24.23 21.89
C GLU A 318 -1.18 -24.32 21.26
N ARG A 319 -0.39 -25.35 21.59
CA ARG A 319 0.95 -25.50 21.03
C ARG A 319 0.91 -25.80 19.54
N LEU A 320 -0.04 -26.63 19.08
CA LEU A 320 -0.26 -26.89 17.66
C LEU A 320 -0.64 -25.59 16.93
N TYR A 321 -1.61 -24.83 17.45
CA TYR A 321 -2.07 -23.57 16.86
C TYR A 321 -0.92 -22.56 16.71
N GLN A 322 -0.16 -22.29 17.79
CA GLN A 322 0.90 -21.29 17.78
C GLN A 322 2.08 -21.71 16.89
N THR A 323 2.43 -23.00 16.88
CA THR A 323 3.51 -23.50 16.02
C THR A 323 3.12 -23.45 14.55
N SER A 324 1.88 -23.85 14.21
CA SER A 324 1.34 -23.71 12.85
C SER A 324 1.29 -22.26 12.39
N LYS A 325 0.91 -21.33 13.28
CA LYS A 325 0.93 -19.88 13.01
C LYS A 325 2.34 -19.37 12.68
N LEU A 326 3.37 -19.83 13.40
CA LEU A 326 4.78 -19.50 13.11
C LEU A 326 5.26 -20.05 11.76
N ILE A 327 4.86 -21.27 11.40
CA ILE A 327 5.16 -21.86 10.08
C ILE A 327 4.50 -21.04 8.97
N VAL A 328 3.20 -20.72 9.11
CA VAL A 328 2.47 -19.88 8.14
C VAL A 328 3.11 -18.50 7.99
N LEU A 329 3.52 -17.87 9.10
CA LEU A 329 4.25 -16.59 9.07
C LEU A 329 5.54 -16.70 8.25
N ALA A 330 6.35 -17.73 8.49
CA ALA A 330 7.60 -17.92 7.76
C ALA A 330 7.37 -18.28 6.28
N GLN A 331 6.35 -19.08 5.95
CA GLN A 331 5.94 -19.35 4.58
C GLN A 331 5.50 -18.07 3.86
N ASN A 332 4.73 -17.21 4.54
CA ASN A 332 4.27 -15.92 4.03
C ASN A 332 5.45 -15.01 3.68
N LEU A 333 6.45 -14.89 4.57
CA LEU A 333 7.70 -14.15 4.31
C LEU A 333 8.51 -14.75 3.16
N LYS A 334 8.70 -16.07 3.13
CA LYS A 334 9.48 -16.75 2.09
C LYS A 334 8.87 -16.53 0.70
N ILE A 335 7.58 -16.83 0.53
CA ILE A 335 6.87 -16.64 -0.74
C ILE A 335 6.93 -15.17 -1.15
N THR A 336 6.78 -14.25 -0.20
CA THR A 336 6.85 -12.82 -0.48
C THR A 336 8.22 -12.43 -1.03
N ILE A 337 9.32 -12.88 -0.42
CA ILE A 337 10.68 -12.50 -0.86
C ILE A 337 11.06 -13.19 -2.16
N GLU A 338 10.90 -14.51 -2.22
CA GLU A 338 11.48 -15.33 -3.29
C GLU A 338 10.65 -15.35 -4.58
N GLU A 339 9.35 -15.05 -4.50
CA GLU A 339 8.46 -15.11 -5.66
C GLU A 339 7.78 -13.77 -5.92
N TYR A 340 7.16 -13.16 -4.92
CA TYR A 340 6.44 -11.90 -5.11
C TYR A 340 7.38 -10.73 -5.39
N VAL A 341 8.37 -10.47 -4.53
CA VAL A 341 9.36 -9.39 -4.73
C VAL A 341 10.29 -9.71 -5.90
N GLN A 342 10.57 -10.99 -6.14
CA GLN A 342 11.34 -11.44 -7.31
C GLN A 342 10.64 -11.02 -8.61
N HIS A 343 9.33 -11.26 -8.71
CA HIS A 343 8.53 -10.82 -9.85
C HIS A 343 8.37 -9.29 -9.88
N LEU A 344 8.04 -8.66 -8.76
CA LEU A 344 7.89 -7.20 -8.67
C LEU A 344 9.12 -6.44 -9.19
N SER A 345 10.31 -6.84 -8.73
CA SER A 345 11.57 -6.15 -9.04
C SER A 345 12.10 -6.45 -10.44
N GLN A 346 11.70 -7.57 -11.04
CA GLN A 346 12.24 -8.11 -12.31
C GLN A 346 13.76 -8.33 -12.31
N TYR A 347 14.38 -8.31 -11.12
CA TYR A 347 15.80 -8.50 -10.97
C TYR A 347 16.22 -9.90 -11.40
N LYS A 348 17.41 -10.02 -11.96
CA LYS A 348 18.01 -11.29 -12.39
C LYS A 348 18.85 -11.92 -11.28
N VAL A 349 19.22 -11.16 -10.25
CA VAL A 349 19.64 -11.76 -8.98
C VAL A 349 18.47 -12.55 -8.39
N LYS A 350 18.74 -13.79 -7.99
CA LYS A 350 17.75 -14.63 -7.32
C LYS A 350 17.57 -14.12 -5.89
N LEU A 351 16.44 -13.55 -5.57
CA LEU A 351 16.11 -13.19 -4.20
C LEU A 351 15.89 -14.48 -3.40
N THR A 352 16.50 -14.55 -2.23
CA THR A 352 16.39 -15.68 -1.30
C THR A 352 15.93 -15.16 0.04
N TYR A 353 15.12 -15.92 0.76
CA TYR A 353 14.85 -15.65 2.16
C TYR A 353 15.80 -16.49 3.02
N ASP A 354 16.92 -15.87 3.42
CA ASP A 354 17.92 -16.52 4.28
C ASP A 354 18.28 -15.63 5.47
N PRO A 355 17.56 -15.78 6.60
CA PRO A 355 17.86 -15.07 7.84
C PRO A 355 19.28 -15.32 8.38
N GLU A 356 19.94 -16.43 8.00
CA GLU A 356 21.29 -16.73 8.50
C GLU A 356 22.33 -15.71 8.02
N LEU A 357 22.08 -15.05 6.90
CA LEU A 357 22.96 -14.00 6.37
C LEU A 357 23.08 -12.78 7.29
N LEU A 358 22.14 -12.63 8.23
CA LEU A 358 22.09 -11.55 9.23
C LEU A 358 22.58 -11.99 10.62
N ARG A 359 22.92 -13.28 10.82
CA ARG A 359 23.30 -13.84 12.14
C ARG A 359 24.46 -13.09 12.78
N ASP A 360 25.48 -12.79 12.00
CA ASP A 360 26.72 -12.14 12.45
C ASP A 360 26.75 -10.64 12.10
N GLN A 361 25.58 -10.00 11.98
CA GLN A 361 25.44 -8.60 11.59
C GLN A 361 24.87 -7.79 12.77
N PRO A 362 25.71 -7.36 13.74
CA PRO A 362 25.23 -6.67 14.96
C PRO A 362 24.56 -5.32 14.67
N GLN A 363 24.81 -4.74 13.50
CA GLN A 363 24.19 -3.49 13.06
C GLN A 363 22.72 -3.65 12.63
N PHE A 364 22.25 -4.87 12.35
CA PHE A 364 20.88 -5.08 11.87
C PHE A 364 19.91 -5.21 13.06
N GLN A 365 18.92 -4.31 13.12
CA GLN A 365 17.91 -4.30 14.16
C GLN A 365 16.67 -5.11 13.75
N PHE A 366 16.30 -6.13 14.54
CA PHE A 366 15.08 -6.94 14.39
C PHE A 366 13.85 -6.24 15.02
N SER A 367 13.60 -5.02 14.55
CA SER A 367 12.43 -4.22 14.89
C SER A 367 11.99 -3.43 13.67
N ASN A 368 10.67 -3.26 13.52
CA ASN A 368 10.07 -2.50 12.44
C ASN A 368 8.97 -1.59 13.00
N ARG A 369 8.66 -0.52 12.25
CA ARG A 369 7.49 0.35 12.43
C ARG A 369 6.97 0.62 11.03
N ILE A 370 5.67 0.53 10.79
CA ILE A 370 5.14 0.80 9.45
C ILE A 370 5.13 2.30 9.21
N HIS A 371 5.68 2.72 8.07
CA HIS A 371 5.74 4.12 7.68
C HIS A 371 4.51 4.53 6.87
N VAL A 372 4.00 5.74 7.10
CA VAL A 372 2.81 6.25 6.40
C VAL A 372 3.09 6.42 4.90
N GLU A 373 4.34 6.72 4.55
CA GLU A 373 4.79 6.80 3.16
C GLU A 373 4.74 5.44 2.47
N PHE A 374 5.04 4.37 3.21
CA PHE A 374 4.92 3.00 2.70
C PHE A 374 3.46 2.63 2.46
N ALA A 375 2.55 3.04 3.37
CA ALA A 375 1.12 2.88 3.16
C ALA A 375 0.64 3.64 1.91
N HIS A 376 1.07 4.89 1.72
CA HIS A 376 0.69 5.68 0.54
C HIS A 376 1.19 5.06 -0.77
N LEU A 377 2.45 4.62 -0.80
CA LEU A 377 3.06 4.01 -1.99
C LEU A 377 2.35 2.72 -2.43
N TYR A 378 1.74 1.97 -1.51
CA TYR A 378 1.19 0.64 -1.79
C TYR A 378 -0.26 0.66 -2.33
N HIS A 379 -0.80 1.83 -2.67
CA HIS A 379 -2.15 1.94 -3.25
C HIS A 379 -2.17 1.55 -4.74
N TRP A 380 -1.93 0.27 -5.03
CA TRP A 380 -1.72 -0.27 -6.37
C TRP A 380 -3.02 -0.55 -7.15
N HIS A 381 -4.03 0.29 -6.95
CA HIS A 381 -5.34 0.18 -7.60
C HIS A 381 -5.31 0.12 -9.13
N PRO A 382 -4.35 0.72 -9.86
CA PRO A 382 -4.26 0.52 -11.30
C PRO A 382 -4.10 -0.94 -11.74
N MET A 383 -3.63 -1.83 -10.86
CA MET A 383 -3.52 -3.26 -11.15
C MET A 383 -4.86 -3.97 -11.28
N ALA A 384 -5.93 -3.41 -10.71
CA ALA A 384 -7.25 -4.02 -10.74
C ALA A 384 -7.81 -4.04 -12.18
N PRO A 385 -8.28 -5.19 -12.68
CA PRO A 385 -8.86 -5.28 -14.02
C PRO A 385 -10.24 -4.61 -14.07
N ASP A 386 -10.78 -4.35 -15.26
CA ASP A 386 -12.18 -3.91 -15.40
C ASP A 386 -13.18 -5.05 -15.12
N SER A 387 -12.79 -6.28 -15.47
CA SER A 387 -13.58 -7.49 -15.25
C SER A 387 -12.69 -8.73 -15.15
N ILE A 388 -13.22 -9.82 -14.59
CA ILE A 388 -12.59 -11.13 -14.52
C ILE A 388 -13.48 -12.12 -15.27
N THR A 389 -12.90 -12.80 -16.26
CA THR A 389 -13.61 -13.83 -17.02
C THR A 389 -13.47 -15.19 -16.35
N LEU A 390 -14.59 -15.84 -16.05
CA LEU A 390 -14.72 -17.18 -15.46
C LEU A 390 -15.57 -18.04 -16.41
N ASP A 391 -15.03 -19.14 -16.94
CA ASP A 391 -15.72 -20.07 -17.86
C ASP A 391 -16.54 -19.36 -18.96
N ASN A 392 -15.91 -18.43 -19.68
CA ASN A 392 -16.51 -17.57 -20.72
C ASN A 392 -17.56 -16.54 -20.24
N THR A 393 -17.76 -16.39 -18.93
CA THR A 393 -18.61 -15.35 -18.35
C THR A 393 -17.74 -14.25 -17.75
N SER A 394 -17.89 -13.00 -18.22
CA SER A 394 -17.16 -11.86 -17.67
C SER A 394 -17.94 -11.20 -16.53
N TYR A 395 -17.26 -11.01 -15.40
CA TYR A 395 -17.80 -10.37 -14.20
C TYR A 395 -17.04 -9.09 -13.89
N THR A 396 -17.72 -7.97 -13.74
CA THR A 396 -17.07 -6.74 -13.25
C THR A 396 -16.71 -6.87 -11.77
N LEU A 397 -15.71 -6.10 -11.32
CA LEU A 397 -15.35 -6.06 -9.89
C LEU A 397 -16.55 -5.64 -9.01
N GLU A 398 -17.41 -4.78 -9.55
CA GLU A 398 -18.66 -4.36 -8.93
C GLU A 398 -19.61 -5.53 -8.70
N GLN A 399 -19.89 -6.31 -9.73
CA GLN A 399 -20.77 -7.48 -9.66
C GLN A 399 -20.27 -8.54 -8.66
N MET A 400 -18.96 -8.61 -8.45
CA MET A 400 -18.33 -9.53 -7.52
C MET A 400 -18.20 -8.97 -6.10
N SER A 401 -18.48 -7.69 -5.89
CA SER A 401 -18.26 -7.03 -4.60
C SER A 401 -19.15 -7.64 -3.51
N PHE A 402 -18.56 -7.95 -2.36
CA PHE A 402 -19.22 -8.56 -1.20
C PHE A 402 -19.94 -9.88 -1.49
N SER A 403 -19.59 -10.58 -2.57
CA SER A 403 -20.26 -11.80 -3.02
C SER A 403 -19.26 -12.95 -3.20
N THR A 404 -19.61 -14.12 -2.65
CA THR A 404 -18.89 -15.38 -2.90
C THR A 404 -19.58 -16.26 -3.94
N GLN A 405 -20.64 -15.74 -4.61
CA GLN A 405 -21.44 -16.51 -5.56
C GLN A 405 -20.64 -16.97 -6.78
N THR A 406 -19.65 -16.20 -7.23
CA THR A 406 -18.77 -16.61 -8.34
C THR A 406 -17.96 -17.85 -7.97
N ILE A 407 -17.47 -17.94 -6.72
CA ILE A 407 -16.78 -19.13 -6.22
C ILE A 407 -17.76 -20.29 -6.06
N ALA A 408 -18.96 -20.05 -5.54
CA ALA A 408 -19.97 -21.10 -5.39
C ALA A 408 -20.42 -21.67 -6.74
N LYS A 409 -20.53 -20.83 -7.77
CA LYS A 409 -20.98 -21.20 -9.12
C LYS A 409 -19.90 -21.89 -9.95
N HIS A 410 -18.68 -21.35 -9.95
CA HIS A 410 -17.60 -21.80 -10.83
C HIS A 410 -16.59 -22.72 -10.12
N GLY A 411 -16.63 -22.78 -8.79
CA GLY A 411 -15.65 -23.47 -7.97
C GLY A 411 -14.40 -22.63 -7.71
N LEU A 412 -13.72 -22.94 -6.59
CA LEU A 412 -12.49 -22.27 -6.18
C LEU A 412 -11.37 -22.42 -7.23
N ALA A 413 -11.24 -23.61 -7.83
CA ALA A 413 -10.19 -23.89 -8.80
C ALA A 413 -10.32 -23.07 -10.09
N SER A 414 -11.53 -22.97 -10.66
CA SER A 414 -11.78 -22.14 -11.85
C SER A 414 -11.45 -20.67 -11.56
N PHE A 415 -11.85 -20.16 -10.39
CA PHE A 415 -11.53 -18.79 -9.99
C PHE A 415 -10.01 -18.56 -9.87
N VAL A 416 -9.30 -19.47 -9.20
CA VAL A 416 -7.83 -19.40 -9.05
C VAL A 416 -7.14 -19.41 -10.41
N GLN A 417 -7.55 -20.32 -11.30
CA GLN A 417 -7.01 -20.39 -12.65
C GLN A 417 -7.25 -19.07 -13.40
N ALA A 418 -8.45 -18.52 -13.33
CA ALA A 418 -8.81 -17.27 -14.00
C ALA A 418 -7.94 -16.09 -13.55
N ILE A 419 -7.70 -15.93 -12.25
CA ILE A 419 -6.84 -14.83 -11.74
C ILE A 419 -5.36 -15.08 -12.02
N ALA A 420 -4.93 -16.33 -12.16
CA ALA A 420 -3.55 -16.68 -12.49
C ALA A 420 -3.23 -16.55 -13.99
N THR A 421 -4.24 -16.50 -14.88
CA THR A 421 -4.02 -16.43 -16.34
C THR A 421 -4.50 -15.16 -17.00
N GLN A 422 -5.16 -14.25 -16.28
CA GLN A 422 -5.56 -12.93 -16.79
C GLN A 422 -4.61 -11.83 -16.30
N PRO A 423 -4.31 -10.83 -17.15
CA PRO A 423 -3.35 -9.79 -16.82
C PRO A 423 -3.86 -8.82 -15.74
N ALA A 424 -2.95 -8.36 -14.90
CA ALA A 424 -3.15 -7.17 -14.07
C ALA A 424 -2.87 -5.90 -14.89
N GLY A 425 -3.35 -4.75 -14.40
CA GLY A 425 -3.07 -3.45 -14.99
C GLY A 425 -1.69 -2.89 -14.61
N ALA A 426 -1.10 -2.07 -15.49
CA ALA A 426 0.15 -1.36 -15.22
C ALA A 426 -0.02 -0.26 -14.15
N LEU A 427 0.99 -0.11 -13.28
CA LEU A 427 1.07 0.95 -12.26
C LEU A 427 1.52 2.28 -12.86
N ARG A 428 0.63 2.95 -13.59
CA ARG A 428 0.88 4.25 -14.21
C ARG A 428 -0.36 5.13 -14.24
N HIS A 429 -0.15 6.39 -14.59
CA HIS A 429 -1.20 7.33 -14.93
C HIS A 429 -2.12 6.76 -16.03
N GLY A 430 -3.37 7.20 -16.06
CA GLY A 430 -4.37 6.81 -17.05
C GLY A 430 -4.88 5.38 -16.92
N ASN A 431 -4.67 4.73 -15.77
CA ASN A 431 -5.03 3.32 -15.58
C ASN A 431 -5.78 3.00 -14.28
N HIS A 432 -6.29 3.98 -13.54
CA HIS A 432 -7.21 3.72 -12.42
C HIS A 432 -8.61 3.40 -12.95
N GLY A 433 -9.12 2.20 -12.67
CA GLY A 433 -10.50 1.81 -12.99
C GLY A 433 -11.50 2.80 -12.38
N GLY A 434 -12.64 3.00 -13.07
CA GLY A 434 -13.62 4.04 -12.69
C GLY A 434 -14.09 3.96 -11.23
N MET A 435 -14.38 2.74 -10.74
CA MET A 435 -14.75 2.49 -9.34
C MET A 435 -13.65 2.86 -8.34
N LEU A 436 -12.38 2.75 -8.74
CA LEU A 436 -11.23 2.96 -7.86
C LEU A 436 -10.66 4.38 -7.92
N LEU A 437 -11.31 5.27 -8.69
CA LEU A 437 -10.87 6.64 -8.85
C LEU A 437 -11.07 7.46 -7.56
N GLU A 438 -12.09 7.15 -6.76
CA GLU A 438 -12.30 7.78 -5.46
C GLU A 438 -11.19 7.40 -4.46
N GLN A 439 -10.69 6.17 -4.49
CA GLN A 439 -9.54 5.77 -3.67
C GLN A 439 -8.29 6.55 -4.07
N PHE A 440 -8.07 6.83 -5.37
CA PHE A 440 -6.98 7.71 -5.78
C PHE A 440 -7.12 9.10 -5.15
N LYS A 441 -8.32 9.70 -5.21
CA LYS A 441 -8.58 11.03 -4.64
C LYS A 441 -8.35 11.06 -3.14
N ASP A 442 -8.85 10.04 -2.44
CA ASP A 442 -8.68 9.86 -0.99
C ASP A 442 -7.20 9.81 -0.61
N VAL A 443 -6.38 9.02 -1.30
CA VAL A 443 -4.93 8.91 -1.04
C VAL A 443 -4.20 10.25 -1.24
N VAL A 444 -4.55 11.00 -2.29
CA VAL A 444 -3.97 12.33 -2.54
C VAL A 444 -4.38 13.30 -1.43
N GLN A 445 -5.65 13.33 -1.05
CA GLN A 445 -6.16 14.20 0.02
C GLN A 445 -5.55 13.84 1.39
N GLN A 446 -5.39 12.56 1.69
CA GLN A 446 -4.70 12.09 2.90
C GLN A 446 -3.25 12.54 2.91
N GLY A 447 -2.53 12.43 1.79
CA GLY A 447 -1.16 12.92 1.65
C GLY A 447 -1.04 14.43 1.96
N ARG A 448 -2.01 15.23 1.50
CA ARG A 448 -2.10 16.67 1.80
C ARG A 448 -2.38 16.93 3.29
N LYS A 449 -3.34 16.21 3.89
CA LYS A 449 -3.65 16.31 5.32
C LYS A 449 -2.46 15.94 6.20
N LEU A 450 -1.67 14.96 5.76
CA LEU A 450 -0.43 14.51 6.41
C LEU A 450 0.76 15.45 6.15
N ARG A 451 0.62 16.45 5.28
CA ARG A 451 1.69 17.35 4.85
C ARG A 451 2.92 16.55 4.39
N LEU A 452 2.71 15.53 3.56
CA LEU A 452 3.83 14.81 2.96
C LEU A 452 4.68 15.81 2.15
N GLN A 453 6.01 15.69 2.24
CA GLN A 453 6.91 16.49 1.40
C GLN A 453 6.80 16.08 -0.07
N SER A 454 7.39 16.88 -0.95
CA SER A 454 7.33 16.66 -2.39
C SER A 454 7.98 15.34 -2.82
N PHE A 455 7.57 14.85 -3.99
CA PHE A 455 8.14 13.68 -4.64
C PHE A 455 9.67 13.74 -4.74
N ASN A 456 10.22 14.91 -5.09
CA ASN A 456 11.67 15.12 -5.20
C ASN A 456 12.40 15.07 -3.84
N ASN A 457 11.78 15.54 -2.76
CA ASN A 457 12.38 15.42 -1.42
C ASN A 457 12.50 13.94 -1.00
N TYR A 458 11.48 13.12 -1.30
CA TYR A 458 11.57 11.68 -1.08
C TYR A 458 12.57 11.00 -2.00
N ARG A 459 12.71 11.43 -3.27
CA ARG A 459 13.77 10.91 -4.14
C ARG A 459 15.16 11.14 -3.54
N LEU A 460 15.43 12.34 -3.04
CA LEU A 460 16.69 12.68 -2.38
C LEU A 460 16.94 11.84 -1.12
N LEU A 461 15.91 11.67 -0.27
CA LEU A 461 16.01 10.83 0.94
C LEU A 461 16.53 9.43 0.61
N PHE A 462 16.03 8.83 -0.47
CA PHE A 462 16.38 7.48 -0.91
C PHE A 462 17.57 7.46 -1.90
N GLY A 463 18.34 8.54 -1.99
CA GLY A 463 19.59 8.60 -2.74
C GLY A 463 19.43 8.69 -4.26
N MET A 464 18.25 9.10 -4.75
CA MET A 464 18.00 9.38 -6.16
C MET A 464 18.16 10.87 -6.44
N SER A 465 18.51 11.22 -7.68
CA SER A 465 18.51 12.62 -8.13
C SER A 465 17.09 13.17 -8.24
N LYS A 466 16.91 14.48 -8.04
CA LYS A 466 15.66 15.17 -8.37
C LYS A 466 15.35 15.05 -9.85
N TYR A 467 14.07 15.11 -10.21
CA TYR A 467 13.67 15.48 -11.56
C TYR A 467 13.78 16.98 -11.71
N GLU A 468 14.38 17.44 -12.81
CA GLU A 468 14.56 18.86 -13.10
C GLU A 468 13.37 19.47 -13.85
N SER A 469 12.52 18.61 -14.45
CA SER A 469 11.32 19.05 -15.17
C SER A 469 10.24 17.96 -15.22
N PHE A 470 8.99 18.36 -15.49
CA PHE A 470 7.92 17.40 -15.77
C PHE A 470 8.17 16.61 -17.06
N MET A 471 8.89 17.17 -18.04
CA MET A 471 9.27 16.49 -19.29
C MET A 471 10.16 15.27 -19.03
N GLU A 472 11.11 15.41 -18.11
CA GLU A 472 12.00 14.31 -17.72
C GLU A 472 11.24 13.20 -16.98
N LEU A 473 10.33 13.59 -16.09
CA LEU A 473 9.47 12.70 -15.30
C LEU A 473 8.58 11.84 -16.20
N THR A 474 7.87 12.47 -17.14
CA THR A 474 6.88 11.80 -18.00
C THR A 474 7.53 11.05 -19.16
N GLY A 475 8.86 11.12 -19.31
CA GLY A 475 9.60 10.43 -20.37
C GLY A 475 9.45 11.08 -21.74
N GLY A 476 9.20 12.39 -21.80
CA GLY A 476 9.09 13.15 -23.05
C GLY A 476 7.66 13.43 -23.52
N ASP A 477 6.63 13.13 -22.71
CA ASP A 477 5.24 13.52 -23.03
C ASP A 477 5.07 15.04 -22.85
N VAL A 478 5.12 15.75 -23.98
CA VAL A 478 5.05 17.21 -24.04
C VAL A 478 3.72 17.74 -23.51
N VAL A 479 2.61 17.11 -23.89
CA VAL A 479 1.26 17.59 -23.53
C VAL A 479 1.05 17.43 -22.03
N MET A 480 1.33 16.23 -21.49
CA MET A 480 1.21 15.97 -20.07
C MET A 480 2.14 16.86 -19.25
N SER A 481 3.39 17.03 -19.70
CA SER A 481 4.37 17.90 -19.02
C SER A 481 3.86 19.33 -18.91
N GLN A 482 3.36 19.92 -20.00
CA GLN A 482 2.85 21.29 -20.01
C GLN A 482 1.62 21.46 -19.12
N GLU A 483 0.70 20.50 -19.12
CA GLU A 483 -0.47 20.57 -18.25
C GLU A 483 -0.09 20.44 -16.77
N LEU A 484 0.84 19.54 -16.43
CA LEU A 484 1.34 19.38 -15.06
C LEU A 484 2.10 20.63 -14.59
N GLU A 485 2.93 21.21 -15.44
CA GLU A 485 3.64 22.46 -15.14
C GLU A 485 2.66 23.61 -14.88
N LYS A 486 1.60 23.71 -15.68
CA LYS A 486 0.54 24.70 -15.43
C LYS A 486 -0.15 24.48 -14.09
N LEU A 487 -0.44 23.22 -13.73
CA LEU A 487 -1.17 22.87 -12.52
C LEU A 487 -0.33 23.00 -11.24
N TYR A 488 0.91 22.53 -11.23
CA TYR A 488 1.79 22.53 -10.06
C TYR A 488 2.69 23.76 -9.97
N GLY A 489 2.97 24.41 -11.10
CA GLY A 489 3.87 25.57 -11.22
C GLY A 489 5.36 25.19 -11.20
N HIS A 490 5.75 24.13 -10.49
CA HIS A 490 7.15 23.70 -10.40
C HIS A 490 7.27 22.21 -10.07
N ILE A 491 8.32 21.54 -10.58
CA ILE A 491 8.53 20.09 -10.37
C ILE A 491 8.77 19.73 -8.89
N ASP A 492 9.45 20.58 -8.13
CA ASP A 492 9.64 20.42 -6.67
C ASP A 492 8.34 20.58 -5.85
N ALA A 493 7.21 20.94 -6.47
CA ALA A 493 5.89 20.96 -5.83
C ALA A 493 5.04 19.72 -6.13
N LEU A 494 5.55 18.79 -6.94
CA LEU A 494 4.85 17.56 -7.28
C LEU A 494 4.64 16.69 -6.03
N GLU A 495 3.39 16.25 -5.83
CA GLU A 495 2.97 15.42 -4.71
C GLU A 495 3.55 13.99 -4.80
N PHE A 496 3.78 13.37 -3.64
CA PHE A 496 4.43 12.06 -3.52
C PHE A 496 3.75 10.95 -4.34
N TYR A 497 2.46 10.69 -4.12
CA TYR A 497 1.76 9.59 -4.76
C TYR A 497 1.45 9.84 -6.26
N PRO A 498 0.96 11.03 -6.67
CA PRO A 498 0.85 11.37 -8.09
C PRO A 498 2.18 11.25 -8.83
N GLY A 499 3.28 11.73 -8.25
CA GLY A 499 4.60 11.67 -8.87
C GLY A 499 5.08 10.26 -9.15
N MET A 500 4.79 9.30 -8.27
CA MET A 500 5.12 7.89 -8.50
C MET A 500 4.42 7.30 -9.72
N LEU A 501 3.16 7.67 -9.97
CA LEU A 501 2.36 7.11 -11.06
C LEU A 501 2.50 7.87 -12.38
N LEU A 502 2.92 9.14 -12.32
CA LEU A 502 3.27 9.96 -13.49
C LEU A 502 4.67 9.65 -14.01
N GLU A 503 5.53 9.04 -13.19
CA GLU A 503 6.86 8.63 -13.59
C GLU A 503 6.77 7.63 -14.75
N LYS A 504 7.62 7.84 -15.77
CA LYS A 504 7.74 6.97 -16.94
C LYS A 504 7.94 5.49 -16.55
N SER A 505 7.43 4.60 -17.40
CA SER A 505 7.60 3.15 -17.25
C SER A 505 9.08 2.75 -17.15
N ASP A 506 9.34 1.67 -16.43
CA ASP A 506 10.69 1.12 -16.20
C ASP A 506 10.71 -0.40 -16.45
N SER A 507 11.87 -1.01 -16.30
CA SER A 507 12.18 -2.44 -16.43
C SER A 507 11.70 -3.32 -15.27
N SER A 508 11.02 -2.73 -14.28
CA SER A 508 10.34 -3.43 -13.18
C SER A 508 8.82 -3.20 -13.23
N VAL A 509 8.06 -4.03 -12.53
CA VAL A 509 6.59 -3.92 -12.46
C VAL A 509 6.13 -2.58 -11.89
N THR A 510 6.92 -2.02 -10.95
CA THR A 510 6.72 -0.67 -10.42
C THR A 510 7.66 0.34 -11.08
N PRO A 511 7.27 1.63 -11.14
CA PRO A 511 8.17 2.71 -11.54
C PRO A 511 9.48 2.77 -10.72
N PHE A 512 10.52 3.38 -11.31
CA PHE A 512 11.88 3.45 -10.74
C PHE A 512 11.91 3.97 -9.30
N THR A 513 11.18 5.05 -9.03
CA THR A 513 11.12 5.66 -7.69
C THR A 513 10.41 4.73 -6.73
N MET A 514 9.31 4.12 -7.17
CA MET A 514 8.50 3.25 -6.33
C MET A 514 9.28 2.01 -5.88
N VAL A 515 10.07 1.37 -6.75
CA VAL A 515 10.93 0.23 -6.34
C VAL A 515 12.04 0.65 -5.37
N ASN A 516 12.60 1.84 -5.53
CA ASN A 516 13.71 2.30 -4.68
C ASN A 516 13.28 2.86 -3.33
N ILE A 517 12.03 3.32 -3.21
CA ILE A 517 11.42 3.71 -1.93
C ILE A 517 10.76 2.51 -1.24
N GLY A 518 9.99 1.70 -1.98
CA GLY A 518 9.29 0.54 -1.44
C GLY A 518 10.22 -0.60 -1.05
N GLY A 519 11.30 -0.84 -1.79
CA GLY A 519 12.27 -1.91 -1.53
C GLY A 519 12.87 -1.86 -0.11
N PRO A 520 13.41 -0.72 0.35
CA PRO A 520 13.84 -0.52 1.75
C PRO A 520 12.80 -0.89 2.80
N TYR A 521 11.57 -0.37 2.69
CA TYR A 521 10.49 -0.68 3.63
C TYR A 521 10.13 -2.17 3.62
N ALA A 522 10.02 -2.77 2.44
CA ALA A 522 9.70 -4.18 2.30
C ALA A 522 10.79 -5.08 2.91
N VAL A 523 12.07 -4.83 2.58
CA VAL A 523 13.20 -5.59 3.14
C VAL A 523 13.27 -5.43 4.65
N LYS A 524 13.15 -4.20 5.16
CA LYS A 524 13.15 -3.94 6.60
C LYS A 524 11.99 -4.66 7.29
N GLY A 525 10.76 -4.51 6.79
CA GLY A 525 9.57 -5.13 7.38
C GLY A 525 9.60 -6.66 7.41
N MET A 526 10.20 -7.30 6.40
CA MET A 526 10.30 -8.76 6.33
C MET A 526 11.50 -9.31 7.11
N MET A 527 12.70 -8.75 6.91
CA MET A 527 13.92 -9.27 7.52
C MET A 527 14.06 -8.88 9.00
N ALA A 528 13.44 -7.77 9.43
CA ALA A 528 13.41 -7.40 10.84
C ALA A 528 12.34 -8.14 11.65
N ASN A 529 11.56 -9.02 11.03
CA ASN A 529 10.60 -9.86 11.74
C ASN A 529 11.35 -10.70 12.80
N PRO A 530 10.81 -10.83 14.04
CA PRO A 530 11.46 -11.64 15.08
C PRO A 530 11.75 -13.07 14.66
N ILE A 531 10.94 -13.66 13.77
CA ILE A 531 11.16 -15.02 13.25
C ILE A 531 12.47 -15.16 12.48
N SER A 532 12.95 -14.08 11.87
CA SER A 532 14.23 -13.98 11.17
C SER A 532 15.42 -13.78 12.12
N SER A 533 15.18 -13.60 13.42
CA SER A 533 16.27 -13.42 14.39
C SER A 533 17.01 -14.72 14.65
N PRO A 534 18.31 -14.66 15.04
CA PRO A 534 19.08 -15.86 15.40
C PRO A 534 18.47 -16.69 16.54
N HIS A 535 17.65 -16.08 17.39
CA HIS A 535 16.99 -16.77 18.50
C HIS A 535 15.80 -17.62 18.02
N TYR A 536 15.03 -17.13 17.05
CA TYR A 536 13.80 -17.77 16.57
C TYR A 536 14.04 -18.67 15.35
N TRP A 537 15.00 -18.35 14.48
CA TRP A 537 15.25 -19.09 13.25
C TRP A 537 15.96 -20.43 13.49
N LYS A 538 15.24 -21.36 14.12
CA LYS A 538 15.70 -22.70 14.55
C LYS A 538 14.59 -23.70 14.33
N ALA A 539 14.95 -24.95 14.01
CA ALA A 539 14.00 -26.03 13.79
C ALA A 539 13.00 -26.20 14.96
N SER A 540 13.47 -26.06 16.20
CA SER A 540 12.63 -26.16 17.41
C SER A 540 11.45 -25.18 17.44
N THR A 541 11.61 -23.98 16.87
CA THR A 541 10.55 -22.96 16.78
C THR A 541 9.40 -23.41 15.89
N PHE A 542 9.70 -24.26 14.91
CA PHE A 542 8.75 -24.78 13.93
C PHE A 542 8.31 -26.21 14.25
N GLY A 543 8.53 -26.70 15.47
CA GLY A 543 8.20 -28.08 15.85
C GLY A 543 9.11 -29.13 15.22
N GLY A 544 10.39 -28.81 15.06
CA GLY A 544 11.41 -29.73 14.57
C GLY A 544 11.69 -29.56 13.08
N GLN A 545 12.44 -30.52 12.53
CA GLN A 545 12.94 -30.42 11.17
C GLN A 545 11.81 -30.45 10.13
N ILE A 546 10.75 -31.23 10.37
CA ILE A 546 9.59 -31.32 9.47
C ILE A 546 8.92 -29.96 9.26
N GLY A 547 8.58 -29.25 10.34
CA GLY A 547 7.98 -27.93 10.21
C GLY A 547 8.94 -26.90 9.61
N PHE A 548 10.24 -27.02 9.89
CA PHE A 548 11.22 -26.12 9.28
C PHE A 548 11.41 -26.38 7.78
N ASP A 549 11.33 -27.64 7.35
CA ASP A 549 11.41 -28.01 5.93
C ASP A 549 10.16 -27.54 5.17
N ILE A 550 8.97 -27.62 5.78
CA ILE A 550 7.74 -27.02 5.22
C ILE A 550 7.96 -25.54 4.89
N VAL A 551 8.61 -24.80 5.78
CA VAL A 551 8.98 -23.40 5.52
C VAL A 551 9.99 -23.31 4.39
N LYS A 552 11.12 -24.03 4.46
CA LYS A 552 12.24 -23.89 3.52
C LYS A 552 11.89 -24.25 2.08
N THR A 553 10.95 -25.17 1.86
CA THR A 553 10.60 -25.67 0.53
C THR A 553 9.32 -25.10 -0.04
N THR A 554 8.57 -24.25 0.69
CA THR A 554 7.28 -23.76 0.19
C THR A 554 7.45 -22.83 -1.02
N THR A 555 6.49 -22.90 -1.93
CA THR A 555 6.28 -21.96 -3.04
C THR A 555 4.82 -21.53 -3.09
N ILE A 556 4.48 -20.49 -3.86
CA ILE A 556 3.09 -20.10 -4.13
C ILE A 556 2.34 -21.25 -4.78
N LYS A 557 2.99 -22.00 -5.69
CA LYS A 557 2.38 -23.16 -6.33
C LYS A 557 2.09 -24.26 -5.31
N ASP A 558 3.03 -24.57 -4.42
CA ASP A 558 2.82 -25.55 -3.34
C ASP A 558 1.66 -25.15 -2.43
N LEU A 559 1.61 -23.88 -2.02
CA LEU A 559 0.55 -23.34 -1.17
C LEU A 559 -0.83 -23.58 -1.79
N PHE A 560 -1.02 -23.26 -3.07
CA PHE A 560 -2.30 -23.48 -3.74
C PHE A 560 -2.55 -24.98 -4.02
N CYS A 561 -1.61 -25.69 -4.65
CA CYS A 561 -1.83 -27.08 -5.06
C CYS A 561 -2.13 -28.01 -3.89
N ARG A 562 -1.49 -27.83 -2.73
CA ARG A 562 -1.73 -28.67 -1.53
C ARG A 562 -3.07 -28.41 -0.87
N ASN A 563 -3.68 -27.26 -1.16
CA ASN A 563 -4.92 -26.78 -0.54
C ASN A 563 -6.09 -26.70 -1.54
N MET A 564 -5.95 -27.33 -2.72
CA MET A 564 -6.98 -27.54 -3.73
C MET A 564 -7.19 -29.05 -3.94
N LYS A 565 -8.30 -29.45 -4.59
CA LYS A 565 -8.53 -30.89 -4.85
C LYS A 565 -7.43 -31.45 -5.78
N PRO A 566 -7.04 -32.72 -5.63
CA PRO A 566 -6.11 -33.36 -6.56
C PRO A 566 -6.60 -33.28 -8.01
N GLY A 567 -5.71 -32.91 -8.92
CA GLY A 567 -6.03 -32.75 -10.36
C GLY A 567 -6.58 -31.37 -10.75
N GLU A 568 -6.97 -30.52 -9.80
CA GLU A 568 -7.44 -29.15 -10.06
C GLU A 568 -6.32 -28.10 -10.04
N CYS A 569 -5.07 -28.49 -9.71
CA CYS A 569 -3.97 -27.55 -9.69
C CYS A 569 -3.47 -27.23 -11.11
N GLY A 570 -3.88 -26.08 -11.63
CA GLY A 570 -3.45 -25.56 -12.92
C GLY A 570 -2.19 -24.70 -12.86
N HIS A 571 -2.20 -23.61 -13.62
CA HIS A 571 -1.09 -22.65 -13.65
C HIS A 571 -1.16 -21.74 -12.42
N ILE A 572 -0.21 -21.89 -11.50
CA ILE A 572 -0.06 -21.01 -10.33
C ILE A 572 1.30 -20.36 -10.39
N SER A 573 1.30 -19.06 -10.68
CA SER A 573 2.48 -18.19 -10.68
C SER A 573 2.00 -16.75 -10.54
N PHE A 574 2.88 -15.81 -10.21
CA PHE A 574 2.61 -14.37 -10.35
C PHE A 574 2.77 -13.86 -11.78
N LYS A 575 3.29 -14.70 -12.67
CA LYS A 575 3.48 -14.42 -14.09
C LYS A 575 2.42 -15.14 -14.92
N LEU A 576 2.00 -14.52 -16.02
CA LEU A 576 1.18 -15.14 -17.05
C LEU A 576 1.89 -16.35 -17.68
N PRO A 577 1.12 -17.34 -18.18
CA PRO A 577 1.65 -18.43 -19.01
C PRO A 577 2.38 -17.90 -20.26
N SER A 578 3.43 -18.60 -20.70
CA SER A 578 4.28 -18.17 -21.82
C SER A 578 3.52 -17.87 -23.12
N ASP A 579 2.45 -18.63 -23.42
CA ASP A 579 1.65 -18.44 -24.63
C ASP A 579 0.88 -17.11 -24.64
N ASN A 580 0.45 -16.64 -23.47
CA ASN A 580 -0.24 -15.35 -23.32
C ASN A 580 0.75 -14.17 -23.32
N ASN A 581 1.99 -14.41 -22.88
CA ASN A 581 3.01 -13.37 -22.72
C ASN A 581 3.55 -12.89 -24.08
N ASN A 582 3.64 -13.78 -25.08
CA ASN A 582 4.10 -13.43 -26.43
C ASN A 582 3.11 -12.52 -27.17
N ASN A 583 1.80 -12.72 -26.98
CA ASN A 583 0.77 -11.87 -27.56
C ASN A 583 0.75 -10.45 -26.93
N GLN A 584 1.08 -10.33 -25.65
CA GLN A 584 1.20 -9.02 -24.99
C GLN A 584 2.46 -8.26 -25.38
N MET A 585 3.62 -8.93 -25.47
CA MET A 585 4.87 -8.27 -25.87
C MET A 585 4.78 -7.70 -27.30
N ASN A 586 4.09 -8.39 -28.20
CA ASN A 586 3.86 -7.91 -29.57
C ASN A 586 2.96 -6.67 -29.61
N ASN A 587 1.95 -6.57 -28.74
CA ASN A 587 1.06 -5.40 -28.66
C ASN A 587 1.71 -4.21 -27.96
N ALA A 588 2.51 -4.44 -26.91
CA ALA A 588 3.25 -3.39 -26.21
C ALA A 588 4.38 -2.77 -27.07
N ALA A 589 4.94 -3.53 -28.02
CA ALA A 589 5.90 -3.01 -28.99
C ALA A 589 5.24 -2.09 -30.04
N ALA A 590 3.98 -2.35 -30.40
CA ALA A 590 3.22 -1.55 -31.36
C ALA A 590 2.81 -0.17 -30.81
N ASP A 591 2.53 -0.06 -29.50
CA ASP A 591 2.19 1.21 -28.85
C ASP A 591 3.38 2.18 -28.70
N ASN A 592 4.62 1.75 -29.00
CA ASN A 592 5.82 2.60 -28.98
C ASN A 592 6.12 3.29 -30.32
N GLU A 593 5.35 3.03 -31.39
CA GLU A 593 5.44 3.74 -32.67
C GLU A 593 4.22 4.64 -32.89
N ILE A 594 4.23 5.85 -32.32
CA ILE A 594 3.24 6.89 -32.64
C ILE A 594 3.70 7.62 -33.91
N VAL A 595 3.13 7.26 -35.06
CA VAL A 595 3.17 8.07 -36.28
C VAL A 595 2.16 9.21 -36.14
N LEU A 596 2.66 10.45 -36.23
CA LEU A 596 1.88 11.69 -36.22
C LEU A 596 1.16 11.89 -37.56
N GLU A 597 -0.17 11.98 -37.55
CA GLU A 597 -0.91 12.72 -38.58
C GLU A 597 -1.98 13.66 -37.97
N PRO A 598 -2.18 14.88 -38.53
CA PRO A 598 -3.01 15.91 -37.94
C PRO A 598 -4.47 15.86 -38.43
N SER A 599 -5.42 16.01 -37.50
CA SER A 599 -6.86 16.10 -37.81
C SER A 599 -7.36 17.55 -37.89
N SER A 600 -8.10 17.86 -38.96
CA SER A 600 -8.86 19.11 -39.18
C SER A 600 -10.28 19.06 -38.57
N PRO A 601 -10.96 20.21 -38.34
CA PRO A 601 -12.09 20.30 -37.41
C PRO A 601 -13.47 20.48 -38.08
N ALA A 602 -14.52 20.01 -37.40
CA ALA A 602 -15.94 20.37 -37.60
C ALA A 602 -16.74 19.82 -36.39
N ALA A 603 -17.89 20.30 -35.96
CA ALA A 603 -18.62 21.57 -36.03
C ALA A 603 -19.76 21.45 -34.99
N VAL A 604 -20.24 22.59 -34.51
CA VAL A 604 -21.28 22.81 -33.49
C VAL A 604 -22.66 22.30 -33.94
N GLN A 605 -23.46 21.74 -33.01
CA GLN A 605 -24.90 21.99 -33.02
C GLN A 605 -25.57 21.84 -31.63
N SER A 606 -26.37 22.85 -31.33
CA SER A 606 -27.18 23.12 -30.16
C SER A 606 -28.53 22.41 -30.17
N SER A 607 -29.10 22.11 -29.00
CA SER A 607 -30.57 22.14 -28.83
C SER A 607 -30.97 22.48 -27.40
N LEU A 608 -31.76 23.56 -27.29
CA LEU A 608 -32.53 24.03 -26.15
C LEU A 608 -33.56 23.00 -25.68
N ILE A 609 -33.97 23.06 -24.40
CA ILE A 609 -35.37 22.87 -23.97
C ILE A 609 -35.63 23.65 -22.66
N ASN A 610 -36.84 24.20 -22.62
CA ASN A 610 -37.44 25.15 -21.69
C ASN A 610 -37.66 24.67 -20.24
N SER A 611 -37.65 25.69 -19.39
CA SER A 611 -38.30 25.86 -18.09
C SER A 611 -39.74 25.36 -17.98
N GLN A 612 -40.14 24.89 -16.79
CA GLN A 612 -41.22 25.53 -16.01
C GLN A 612 -41.28 25.05 -14.55
N SER A 613 -41.70 26.02 -13.74
CA SER A 613 -41.87 26.15 -12.29
C SER A 613 -42.76 25.12 -11.58
N LEU A 614 -42.59 24.98 -10.25
CA LEU A 614 -43.61 25.35 -9.25
C LEU A 614 -43.07 25.32 -7.81
N LEU A 615 -43.35 26.42 -7.09
CA LEU A 615 -43.12 26.64 -5.67
C LEU A 615 -44.22 25.99 -4.81
N SER A 616 -43.87 25.49 -3.63
CA SER A 616 -44.31 26.01 -2.32
C SER A 616 -44.24 24.92 -1.24
N SER A 617 -43.68 25.24 -0.08
CA SER A 617 -44.48 25.43 1.13
C SER A 617 -43.58 25.57 2.37
N THR A 618 -44.10 26.41 3.25
CA THR A 618 -43.59 26.99 4.48
C THR A 618 -43.56 26.03 5.68
N THR A 619 -42.47 26.13 6.44
CA THR A 619 -42.39 26.22 7.92
C THR A 619 -43.56 25.73 8.78
N LYS A 620 -43.23 24.91 9.80
CA LYS A 620 -43.74 25.08 11.17
C LYS A 620 -42.86 24.39 12.21
N THR A 621 -42.36 25.22 13.13
CA THR A 621 -41.70 24.96 14.40
C THR A 621 -42.68 24.48 15.48
N PHE A 622 -42.23 23.61 16.39
CA PHE A 622 -42.71 23.55 17.78
C PHE A 622 -41.57 23.11 18.73
N SER A 623 -41.56 23.73 19.91
CA SER A 623 -40.67 23.59 21.09
C SER A 623 -41.61 23.55 22.33
N PRO A 624 -41.18 23.44 23.60
CA PRO A 624 -39.97 22.86 24.24
C PRO A 624 -40.22 22.09 25.58
N ALA A 625 -39.12 21.66 26.23
CA ALA A 625 -38.87 21.49 27.69
C ALA A 625 -39.61 20.38 28.48
N ALA A 626 -39.09 19.73 29.54
CA ALA A 626 -38.03 20.02 30.51
C ALA A 626 -37.56 18.72 31.24
N GLY A 627 -36.40 18.75 31.92
CA GLY A 627 -36.03 17.74 32.92
C GLY A 627 -34.58 17.82 33.45
N ARG A 628 -34.40 18.46 34.62
CA ARG A 628 -33.15 18.57 35.40
C ARG A 628 -32.70 17.22 35.99
N MET A 629 -31.38 16.98 36.12
CA MET A 629 -30.71 16.79 37.43
C MET A 629 -29.19 16.64 37.33
N THR A 630 -28.52 17.16 38.36
CA THR A 630 -27.08 17.29 38.63
C THR A 630 -26.50 16.08 39.37
N SER A 631 -25.25 15.68 39.07
CA SER A 631 -24.22 15.32 40.09
C SER A 631 -22.84 15.05 39.45
N THR A 632 -21.80 15.34 40.23
CA THR A 632 -20.34 15.36 39.96
C THR A 632 -19.67 13.96 39.99
N PRO A 633 -18.40 13.82 39.52
CA PRO A 633 -17.89 12.57 38.94
C PRO A 633 -17.24 11.62 39.95
N GLN A 634 -17.54 10.33 39.82
CA GLN A 634 -16.69 9.24 40.33
C GLN A 634 -15.91 8.63 39.17
N PHE A 635 -14.58 8.68 39.27
CA PHE A 635 -13.67 7.96 38.38
C PHE A 635 -13.81 6.45 38.63
N THR A 636 -14.47 5.76 37.72
CA THR A 636 -14.38 4.30 37.56
C THR A 636 -13.95 4.02 36.13
N THR A 637 -12.78 3.40 35.97
CA THR A 637 -12.26 2.88 34.72
C THR A 637 -13.12 1.71 34.26
N ASN A 638 -14.22 2.00 33.59
CA ASN A 638 -14.95 1.04 32.78
C ASN A 638 -14.43 1.16 31.35
N TYR A 639 -13.62 0.17 30.94
CA TYR A 639 -13.39 -0.10 29.52
C TYR A 639 -14.74 -0.42 28.88
N ARG A 640 -15.35 0.57 28.22
CA ARG A 640 -16.37 0.31 27.22
C ARG A 640 -15.61 -0.17 25.98
N SER A 641 -15.92 -1.38 25.52
CA SER A 641 -15.54 -1.86 24.19
C SER A 641 -16.04 -0.84 23.15
N LEU A 642 -15.12 -0.07 22.58
CA LEU A 642 -15.41 0.87 21.51
C LEU A 642 -15.69 0.06 20.24
N THR A 643 -16.97 -0.10 19.92
CA THR A 643 -17.43 -0.43 18.56
C THR A 643 -17.34 0.83 17.72
N VAL A 644 -16.81 0.72 16.52
CA VAL A 644 -16.60 1.86 15.64
C VAL A 644 -17.35 1.62 14.34
N ASP A 645 -18.52 2.26 14.26
CA ASP A 645 -19.44 2.38 13.13
C ASP A 645 -18.89 3.31 12.04
N ASP A 646 -17.73 3.00 11.43
CA ASP A 646 -17.00 3.97 10.58
C ASP A 646 -17.03 3.72 9.06
N LEU A 647 -17.88 2.81 8.60
CA LEU A 647 -18.20 2.71 7.17
C LEU A 647 -19.71 2.58 7.03
N ASP A 648 -20.37 3.67 6.68
CA ASP A 648 -21.75 3.59 6.21
C ASP A 648 -21.73 3.20 4.74
N PHE A 649 -22.57 2.23 4.40
CA PHE A 649 -22.90 1.98 3.01
C PHE A 649 -23.91 3.04 2.57
N ILE A 650 -23.46 3.93 1.69
CA ILE A 650 -24.27 4.94 1.04
C ILE A 650 -24.65 4.40 -0.36
N GLU A 651 -25.87 4.69 -0.83
CA GLU A 651 -26.32 4.34 -2.19
C GLU A 651 -26.33 2.82 -2.50
N CYS A 652 -26.87 1.99 -1.60
CA CYS A 652 -27.12 0.58 -1.91
C CYS A 652 -28.31 0.39 -2.86
N HIS A 653 -28.05 -0.08 -4.07
CA HIS A 653 -29.10 -0.49 -5.02
C HIS A 653 -29.42 -1.99 -4.89
N GLN A 654 -30.71 -2.33 -4.69
CA GLN A 654 -31.16 -3.73 -4.56
C GLN A 654 -31.45 -4.38 -5.93
N PRO A 655 -31.15 -5.68 -6.11
CA PRO A 655 -31.74 -6.45 -7.19
C PRO A 655 -33.19 -6.80 -6.86
N THR A 656 -34.13 -6.53 -7.76
CA THR A 656 -35.49 -7.08 -7.65
C THR A 656 -35.51 -8.52 -8.19
N ALA A 657 -36.23 -9.41 -7.53
CA ALA A 657 -36.22 -10.86 -7.73
C ALA A 657 -36.67 -11.37 -9.14
N GLY A 658 -36.89 -10.47 -10.11
CA GLY A 658 -37.35 -10.80 -11.46
C GLY A 658 -36.33 -10.66 -12.60
N GLN A 659 -35.08 -10.24 -12.35
CA GLN A 659 -34.15 -9.84 -13.43
C GLN A 659 -33.20 -10.93 -13.95
N TRP A 660 -33.39 -12.20 -13.59
CA TRP A 660 -32.57 -13.33 -14.09
C TRP A 660 -33.09 -13.94 -15.42
N SER A 661 -33.87 -13.19 -16.22
CA SER A 661 -34.33 -13.68 -17.53
C SER A 661 -34.10 -12.67 -18.65
N LYS A 662 -33.26 -13.08 -19.61
CA LYS A 662 -33.08 -12.60 -21.00
C LYS A 662 -32.90 -11.09 -21.22
N HIS A 663 -31.73 -10.77 -21.78
CA HIS A 663 -31.37 -9.59 -22.58
C HIS A 663 -32.09 -8.26 -22.26
N GLN A 664 -31.28 -7.34 -21.70
CA GLN A 664 -31.41 -5.88 -21.63
C GLN A 664 -31.79 -5.27 -20.27
N GLN A 665 -30.96 -4.25 -19.95
CA GLN A 665 -31.00 -3.25 -18.87
C GLN A 665 -30.65 -3.71 -17.45
N HIS A 666 -29.40 -3.39 -17.12
CA HIS A 666 -28.67 -3.62 -15.89
C HIS A 666 -29.24 -2.80 -14.72
N SER A 667 -29.56 -3.47 -13.62
CA SER A 667 -29.65 -2.84 -12.30
C SER A 667 -28.28 -3.00 -11.61
N ASN A 668 -27.72 -1.87 -11.18
CA ASN A 668 -26.40 -1.76 -10.60
C ASN A 668 -26.37 -2.42 -9.22
N ASN A 669 -25.37 -3.27 -8.97
CA ASN A 669 -25.07 -3.79 -7.65
C ASN A 669 -23.94 -2.97 -7.06
N TYR A 670 -24.23 -1.86 -6.41
CA TYR A 670 -23.19 -1.12 -5.72
C TYR A 670 -23.71 -0.52 -4.41
N CYS A 671 -22.81 -0.46 -3.44
CA CYS A 671 -22.93 0.37 -2.26
C CYS A 671 -21.60 1.12 -2.13
N ASN A 672 -21.66 2.45 -2.17
CA ASN A 672 -20.53 3.32 -1.84
C ASN A 672 -20.21 3.16 -0.35
N LEU A 673 -18.95 2.92 0.01
CA LEU A 673 -18.51 3.06 1.39
C LEU A 673 -18.16 4.54 1.63
N ARG A 674 -18.88 5.23 2.51
CA ARG A 674 -18.55 6.61 2.92
C ARG A 674 -18.70 6.77 4.43
N GLU A 675 -17.93 7.70 4.99
CA GLU A 675 -17.92 8.02 6.41
C GLU A 675 -19.31 8.42 6.94
N VAL A 676 -19.63 8.00 8.17
CA VAL A 676 -20.54 8.74 9.04
C VAL A 676 -19.74 9.95 9.53
N HIS A 677 -19.99 11.14 8.98
CA HIS A 677 -19.48 12.35 9.61
C HIS A 677 -20.17 12.48 10.99
N ALA A 678 -19.43 12.28 12.08
CA ALA A 678 -19.86 12.77 13.38
C ALA A 678 -19.90 14.30 13.29
N LEU A 679 -21.10 14.87 13.46
CA LEU A 679 -21.36 16.32 13.54
C LEU A 679 -20.56 16.98 14.66
#